data_AF-A0A9P8C1I9-F1
#
_entry.id   AF-A0A9P8C1I9-F1
#
_cell.length_a   1.000
_cell.length_b   1.000
_cell.length_c   1.000
_cell.angle_alpha   90.00
_cell.angle_beta   90.00
_cell.angle_gamma   90.00
#
_symmetry.space_group_name_H-M   'P 1'
#
loop_
_entity.id
_entity.type
_entity.pdbx_description
1 polymer ?
#
loop_
_entity_poly.entity_id
_entity_poly.type
_entity_poly.pdbx_seq_one_letter_code
_entity_poly.pdbx_strand_id
1 'polypeptide(L)'
;MAAIKSNNPRTILFFHPDLGIGGAERLIIDAAVGLQNRGHKVVIFTSHCDPKHCFDEARDGTLDVRVRGDWLVPASILSRFAIACAILRQFHLILWTNFTSELHALKPDAFVVDQLSAGLPWLSFFYPKTRTLFYCHFPDLLLARGRSSWLKRAYRIPFDTLEQWSMSFADSVVVNSGYTKGVVGRVWPDLVKSKDLQIVYPCVDVREKTFEEKEDAVVAWRDRGIILSINRFEEKKNIGLAIKAYAGLGKQGREGTRLVLAGGYDNRVQENVVYHKELVALASSHGLKTATTKTIVTALNVPGDVDVLFLLSVPNSLKDILLASASLLVYTPSNEHFGIVPLEAMLAEVPVLAANTGGPLETVVHGKTGWLCSPCDVGGWSAVMNQVLHNMSWKERKAVGAAGKQRVKTEFSDIKMAERLDSTITSMAEVKRRSTRQLSSFILTLCAIMLDVAYYLASQATVMEEKFGGVPFPPLLITVLSIAAWASRDFSFTQDFIVRGVILSHPSFKLLDHWRRKGIARVSRSKQLYKAVVVGAGPAGIAVVGNLLEQRKEPILWIDDAFQGGRLNKYYREVPSNTKVKRFMMYADGVEPFKNVAEETARPNAYSQLQGLDQENTCHIAEVADLCIMLTEGLGKSKGVHKHSGNVSGASWSEKDGWSVKVEGTEGQSPSPVPFKSDLVVLCTGSTPSTGPLPISSLQQIGLDQALKPSLLKTLISPDEKATVAVIGASHSAILVLRNLYNLASSTHSPLRVKWFTRHPLRYAVEKDGWILRDNTGLKGDVAVWAAGNLEEDKLPASDVSKYLSKVSTSREKEQEVYKEHLPECTHVVQAVGFHRNKIPVLEREGQDLKVKYNHETGAFADKEGKAVKGLYAVGIAWPERVVDPEGNVEYAVGLWKFMSFLKRVVPKWSTA
;
A
#
# COMPACT_ATOMS: atom_id res chain seq x y z
N MET A 1 -15.05 -24.07 -19.62
CA MET A 1 -16.19 -23.75 -20.51
C MET A 1 -16.08 -22.28 -20.88
N ALA A 2 -16.25 -21.91 -22.15
CA ALA A 2 -16.28 -20.50 -22.53
C ALA A 2 -17.62 -19.87 -22.10
N ALA A 3 -17.60 -18.63 -21.59
CA ALA A 3 -18.83 -17.93 -21.24
C ALA A 3 -19.69 -17.71 -22.50
N ILE A 4 -20.97 -18.08 -22.44
CA ILE A 4 -21.92 -17.77 -23.51
C ILE A 4 -22.05 -16.24 -23.57
N LYS A 5 -21.69 -15.66 -24.72
CA LYS A 5 -21.83 -14.21 -24.94
C LYS A 5 -23.31 -13.81 -24.84
N SER A 6 -23.56 -12.68 -24.20
CA SER A 6 -24.89 -12.09 -24.09
C SER A 6 -25.38 -11.67 -25.48
N ASN A 7 -26.65 -11.97 -25.78
CA ASN A 7 -27.27 -11.61 -27.05
C ASN A 7 -27.50 -10.09 -27.20
N ASN A 8 -27.41 -9.33 -26.10
CA ASN A 8 -27.58 -7.88 -26.09
C ASN A 8 -26.45 -7.23 -25.27
N PRO A 9 -25.33 -6.83 -25.91
CA PRO A 9 -24.22 -6.20 -25.21
C PRO A 9 -24.67 -4.86 -24.62
N ARG A 10 -24.22 -4.59 -23.39
CA ARG A 10 -24.60 -3.40 -22.60
C ARG A 10 -23.35 -2.69 -22.10
N THR A 11 -23.46 -1.41 -21.81
CA THR A 11 -22.46 -0.65 -21.07
C THR A 11 -22.83 -0.63 -19.58
N ILE A 12 -22.03 -1.30 -18.76
CA ILE A 12 -22.25 -1.47 -17.33
C ILE A 12 -21.13 -0.75 -16.58
N LEU A 13 -21.50 0.21 -15.71
CA LEU A 13 -20.52 0.97 -14.94
C LEU A 13 -20.55 0.56 -13.48
N PHE A 14 -19.38 0.27 -12.92
CA PHE A 14 -19.22 -0.06 -11.51
C PHE A 14 -18.81 1.19 -10.73
N PHE A 15 -19.36 1.35 -9.53
CA PHE A 15 -18.93 2.35 -8.55
C PHE A 15 -18.49 1.63 -7.28
N HIS A 16 -17.18 1.63 -7.06
CA HIS A 16 -16.54 1.04 -5.90
C HIS A 16 -15.72 2.11 -5.17
N PRO A 17 -15.72 2.22 -3.84
CA PRO A 17 -15.05 3.33 -3.16
C PRO A 17 -13.52 3.29 -3.26
N ASP A 18 -12.90 2.11 -3.12
CA ASP A 18 -11.45 1.95 -3.07
C ASP A 18 -11.01 0.59 -3.63
N LEU A 19 -10.25 0.59 -4.73
CA LEU A 19 -9.75 -0.65 -5.35
C LEU A 19 -8.36 -1.02 -4.81
N GLY A 20 -8.35 -1.56 -3.60
CA GLY A 20 -7.18 -2.15 -2.95
C GLY A 20 -7.09 -3.68 -3.09
N ILE A 21 -6.44 -4.34 -2.12
CA ILE A 21 -6.44 -5.80 -1.99
C ILE A 21 -7.36 -6.22 -0.83
N GLY A 22 -8.49 -6.82 -1.17
CA GLY A 22 -9.43 -7.35 -0.19
C GLY A 22 -10.50 -8.24 -0.81
N GLY A 23 -11.36 -8.81 0.04
CA GLY A 23 -12.36 -9.79 -0.39
C GLY A 23 -13.52 -9.17 -1.16
N ALA A 24 -13.95 -7.97 -0.78
CA ALA A 24 -15.02 -7.25 -1.48
C ALA A 24 -14.51 -6.72 -2.83
N GLU A 25 -13.27 -6.24 -2.86
CA GLU A 25 -12.56 -5.76 -4.03
C GLU A 25 -12.38 -6.91 -5.04
N ARG A 26 -11.94 -8.09 -4.59
CA ARG A 26 -11.79 -9.28 -5.45
C ARG A 26 -13.12 -9.65 -6.10
N LEU A 27 -14.20 -9.66 -5.32
CA LEU A 27 -15.55 -9.95 -5.81
C LEU A 27 -15.97 -9.00 -6.91
N ILE A 28 -15.74 -7.69 -6.74
CA ILE A 28 -16.09 -6.68 -7.75
C ILE A 28 -15.25 -6.83 -9.02
N ILE A 29 -13.97 -7.13 -8.89
CA ILE A 29 -13.11 -7.43 -10.05
C ILE A 29 -13.61 -8.67 -10.79
N ASP A 30 -13.92 -9.75 -10.08
CA ASP A 30 -14.47 -10.97 -10.67
C ASP A 30 -15.83 -10.72 -11.36
N ALA A 31 -16.70 -9.93 -10.73
CA ALA A 31 -17.98 -9.51 -11.31
C ALA A 31 -17.79 -8.74 -12.62
N ALA A 32 -16.85 -7.79 -12.62
CA ALA A 32 -16.56 -6.94 -13.76
C ALA A 32 -15.96 -7.74 -14.94
N VAL A 33 -14.95 -8.58 -14.66
CA VAL A 33 -14.35 -9.48 -15.65
C VAL A 33 -15.38 -10.47 -16.18
N GLY A 34 -16.21 -11.05 -15.30
CA GLY A 34 -17.26 -11.98 -15.68
C GLY A 34 -18.28 -11.36 -16.66
N LEU A 35 -18.74 -10.14 -16.40
CA LEU A 35 -19.63 -9.42 -17.32
C LEU A 35 -18.92 -9.01 -18.62
N GLN A 36 -17.64 -8.63 -18.56
CA GLN A 36 -16.84 -8.32 -19.75
C GLN A 36 -16.68 -9.55 -20.65
N ASN A 37 -16.40 -10.72 -20.06
CA ASN A 37 -16.30 -12.01 -20.77
C ASN A 37 -17.63 -12.42 -21.44
N ARG A 38 -18.77 -11.95 -20.91
CA ARG A 38 -20.09 -12.10 -21.56
C ARG A 38 -20.33 -11.10 -22.70
N GLY A 39 -19.39 -10.21 -23.00
CA GLY A 39 -19.47 -9.26 -24.10
C GLY A 39 -20.02 -7.89 -23.72
N HIS A 40 -20.21 -7.59 -22.43
CA HIS A 40 -20.57 -6.25 -21.98
C HIS A 40 -19.36 -5.33 -21.98
N LYS A 41 -19.57 -4.04 -22.23
CA LYS A 41 -18.58 -3.00 -21.99
C LYS A 41 -18.61 -2.65 -20.50
N VAL A 42 -17.51 -2.87 -19.80
CA VAL A 42 -17.41 -2.62 -18.36
C VAL A 42 -16.40 -1.51 -18.08
N VAL A 43 -16.76 -0.57 -17.21
CA VAL A 43 -15.87 0.48 -16.71
C VAL A 43 -16.07 0.61 -15.21
N ILE A 44 -14.99 0.73 -14.44
CA ILE A 44 -15.04 0.89 -12.99
C ILE A 44 -14.64 2.30 -12.61
N PHE A 45 -15.54 3.01 -11.94
CA PHE A 45 -15.26 4.28 -11.29
C PHE A 45 -14.94 4.05 -9.82
N THR A 46 -13.80 4.59 -9.37
CA THR A 46 -13.37 4.48 -7.98
C THR A 46 -12.84 5.80 -7.43
N SER A 47 -12.93 5.98 -6.11
CA SER A 47 -12.36 7.17 -5.46
C SER A 47 -10.85 7.02 -5.23
N HIS A 48 -10.35 5.79 -5.11
CA HIS A 48 -8.93 5.47 -4.93
C HIS A 48 -8.57 4.14 -5.60
N CYS A 49 -7.36 4.04 -6.11
CA CYS A 49 -6.74 2.79 -6.56
C CYS A 49 -5.23 3.03 -6.57
N ASP A 50 -4.48 2.28 -5.76
CA ASP A 50 -3.02 2.30 -5.80
C ASP A 50 -2.55 1.22 -6.80
N PRO A 51 -1.90 1.57 -7.93
CA PRO A 51 -1.40 0.59 -8.90
C PRO A 51 -0.37 -0.40 -8.34
N LYS A 52 0.26 -0.08 -7.20
CA LYS A 52 1.19 -0.97 -6.48
C LYS A 52 0.47 -1.90 -5.51
N HIS A 53 -0.79 -1.62 -5.18
CA HIS A 53 -1.58 -2.33 -4.19
C HIS A 53 -3.03 -2.57 -4.67
N CYS A 54 -3.18 -3.15 -5.86
CA CYS A 54 -4.47 -3.57 -6.41
C CYS A 54 -4.33 -4.90 -7.17
N PHE A 55 -5.45 -5.49 -7.56
CA PHE A 55 -5.46 -6.71 -8.38
C PHE A 55 -4.94 -6.43 -9.80
N ASP A 56 -4.35 -7.46 -10.43
CA ASP A 56 -3.72 -7.34 -11.75
C ASP A 56 -4.67 -6.78 -12.81
N GLU A 57 -5.92 -7.24 -12.81
CA GLU A 57 -6.94 -6.84 -13.79
C GLU A 57 -7.30 -5.35 -13.70
N ALA A 58 -7.05 -4.71 -12.55
CA ALA A 58 -7.26 -3.28 -12.35
C ALA A 58 -6.07 -2.42 -12.80
N ARG A 59 -4.89 -3.01 -13.03
CA ARG A 59 -3.64 -2.28 -13.40
C ARG A 59 -3.08 -2.63 -14.78
N ASP A 60 -3.33 -3.84 -15.29
CA ASP A 60 -2.75 -4.34 -16.54
C ASP A 60 -3.55 -3.94 -17.80
N GLY A 61 -4.68 -3.25 -17.60
CA GLY A 61 -5.57 -2.81 -18.68
C GLY A 61 -6.68 -3.79 -19.04
N THR A 62 -6.82 -4.91 -18.31
CA THR A 62 -7.96 -5.85 -18.48
C THR A 62 -9.30 -5.12 -18.27
N LEU A 63 -9.40 -4.30 -17.23
CA LEU A 63 -10.57 -3.46 -16.94
C LEU A 63 -10.27 -1.97 -17.16
N ASP A 64 -11.23 -1.22 -17.70
CA ASP A 64 -11.18 0.25 -17.75
C ASP A 64 -11.47 0.81 -16.36
N VAL A 65 -10.42 1.09 -15.58
CA VAL A 65 -10.51 1.65 -14.21
C VAL A 65 -10.23 3.15 -14.24
N ARG A 66 -11.18 3.94 -13.71
CA ARG A 66 -11.13 5.40 -13.68
C ARG A 66 -11.19 5.92 -12.25
N VAL A 67 -10.04 6.39 -11.78
CA VAL A 67 -9.93 6.99 -10.44
C VAL A 67 -10.36 8.46 -10.51
N ARG A 68 -11.38 8.85 -9.74
CA ARG A 68 -11.77 10.27 -9.55
C ARG A 68 -12.12 10.48 -8.08
N GLY A 69 -11.47 11.44 -7.44
CA GLY A 69 -11.81 11.84 -6.06
C GLY A 69 -10.73 11.66 -5.01
N ASP A 70 -9.52 11.28 -5.41
CA ASP A 70 -8.44 11.06 -4.46
C ASP A 70 -7.81 12.34 -3.88
N TRP A 71 -8.12 13.50 -4.46
CA TRP A 71 -7.42 14.75 -4.16
C TRP A 71 -8.17 15.70 -3.22
N LEU A 72 -9.51 15.68 -3.21
CA LEU A 72 -10.32 16.72 -2.53
C LEU A 72 -10.66 16.34 -1.09
N VAL A 73 -11.11 15.10 -0.87
CA VAL A 73 -11.60 14.64 0.43
C VAL A 73 -10.68 13.50 0.92
N PRO A 74 -10.01 13.63 2.09
CA PRO A 74 -9.13 12.58 2.61
C PRO A 74 -9.92 11.33 3.02
N ALA A 75 -9.25 10.18 3.17
CA ALA A 75 -9.89 8.93 3.60
C ALA A 75 -10.44 8.98 5.04
N SER A 76 -9.87 9.83 5.90
CA SER A 76 -10.38 10.13 7.24
C SER A 76 -9.84 11.49 7.72
N ILE A 77 -10.46 12.07 8.74
CA ILE A 77 -9.98 13.31 9.38
C ILE A 77 -9.50 12.95 10.79
N LEU A 78 -8.20 13.13 11.07
CA LEU A 78 -7.55 12.74 12.33
C LEU A 78 -7.76 11.26 12.71
N SER A 79 -7.74 10.36 11.71
CA SER A 79 -8.09 8.93 11.85
C SER A 79 -9.50 8.69 12.43
N ARG A 80 -10.40 9.68 12.31
CA ARG A 80 -11.82 9.63 12.70
C ARG A 80 -12.69 9.98 11.49
N PHE A 81 -14.00 9.80 11.62
CA PHE A 81 -14.99 10.17 10.60
C PHE A 81 -14.84 9.47 9.24
N ALA A 82 -14.19 8.31 9.19
CA ALA A 82 -13.93 7.57 7.94
C ALA A 82 -15.20 7.34 7.09
N ILE A 83 -16.33 6.99 7.72
CA ILE A 83 -17.60 6.80 6.99
C ILE A 83 -18.11 8.10 6.34
N ALA A 84 -17.97 9.25 7.02
CA ALA A 84 -18.37 10.54 6.47
C ALA A 84 -17.45 10.93 5.30
N CYS A 85 -16.14 10.74 5.44
CA CYS A 85 -15.17 10.94 4.37
C CYS A 85 -15.46 10.04 3.16
N ALA A 86 -15.76 8.76 3.38
CA ALA A 86 -16.09 7.82 2.32
C ALA A 86 -17.36 8.24 1.54
N ILE A 87 -18.40 8.68 2.25
CA ILE A 87 -19.62 9.22 1.64
C ILE A 87 -19.32 10.48 0.82
N LEU A 88 -18.54 11.41 1.36
CA LEU A 88 -18.15 12.64 0.66
C LEU A 88 -17.29 12.36 -0.58
N ARG A 89 -16.37 11.39 -0.53
CA ARG A 89 -15.58 10.94 -1.68
C ARG A 89 -16.46 10.35 -2.77
N GLN A 90 -17.40 9.46 -2.40
CA GLN A 90 -18.36 8.88 -3.35
C GLN A 90 -19.26 9.95 -3.98
N PHE A 91 -19.72 10.92 -3.19
CA PHE A 91 -20.51 12.04 -3.71
C PHE A 91 -19.71 12.93 -4.66
N HIS A 92 -18.46 13.26 -4.32
CA HIS A 92 -17.57 13.99 -5.20
C HIS A 92 -17.30 13.23 -6.52
N LEU A 93 -17.09 11.91 -6.46
CA LEU A 93 -16.94 11.06 -7.64
C LEU A 93 -18.16 11.17 -8.58
N ILE A 94 -19.38 11.07 -8.03
CA ILE A 94 -20.63 11.17 -8.80
C ILE A 94 -20.82 12.57 -9.39
N LEU A 95 -20.56 13.61 -8.61
CA LEU A 95 -20.67 15.00 -9.09
C LEU A 95 -19.65 15.29 -10.18
N TRP A 96 -18.39 14.92 -9.98
CA TRP A 96 -17.32 15.16 -10.94
C TRP A 96 -17.64 14.51 -12.29
N THR A 97 -18.04 13.24 -12.27
CA THR A 97 -18.37 12.48 -13.48
C THR A 97 -19.65 12.97 -14.17
N ASN A 98 -20.54 13.62 -13.44
CA ASN A 98 -21.67 14.37 -13.99
C ASN A 98 -21.22 15.68 -14.66
N PHE A 99 -20.45 16.52 -13.96
CA PHE A 99 -19.99 17.82 -14.46
C PHE A 99 -19.10 17.70 -15.71
N THR A 100 -18.21 16.70 -15.75
CA THR A 100 -17.37 16.44 -16.94
C THR A 100 -18.12 15.77 -18.07
N SER A 101 -19.40 15.41 -17.88
CA SER A 101 -20.21 14.63 -18.82
C SER A 101 -19.60 13.28 -19.21
N GLU A 102 -18.62 12.78 -18.44
CA GLU A 102 -17.90 11.53 -18.70
C GLU A 102 -18.86 10.32 -18.66
N LEU A 103 -19.77 10.30 -17.68
CA LEU A 103 -20.84 9.31 -17.56
C LEU A 103 -21.81 9.36 -18.74
N HIS A 104 -22.19 10.57 -19.19
CA HIS A 104 -23.10 10.72 -20.33
C HIS A 104 -22.46 10.24 -21.64
N ALA A 105 -21.16 10.49 -21.83
CA ALA A 105 -20.42 10.03 -23.01
C ALA A 105 -20.39 8.49 -23.13
N LEU A 106 -20.40 7.78 -21.99
CA LEU A 106 -20.37 6.32 -21.95
C LEU A 106 -21.73 5.67 -22.25
N LYS A 107 -22.85 6.41 -22.22
CA LYS A 107 -24.22 5.91 -22.43
C LYS A 107 -24.52 4.62 -21.63
N PRO A 108 -24.47 4.69 -20.29
CA PRO A 108 -24.63 3.50 -19.45
C PRO A 108 -26.05 2.94 -19.46
N ASP A 109 -26.15 1.62 -19.63
CA ASP A 109 -27.40 0.87 -19.52
C ASP A 109 -27.71 0.51 -18.06
N ALA A 110 -26.67 0.22 -17.27
CA ALA A 110 -26.80 -0.11 -15.87
C ALA A 110 -25.61 0.37 -15.03
N PHE A 111 -25.88 0.62 -13.75
CA PHE A 111 -24.89 0.86 -12.70
C PHE A 111 -24.84 -0.34 -11.74
N VAL A 112 -23.64 -0.72 -11.33
CA VAL A 112 -23.40 -1.64 -10.21
C VAL A 112 -22.68 -0.85 -9.13
N VAL A 113 -23.22 -0.82 -7.91
CA VAL A 113 -22.66 -0.08 -6.79
C VAL A 113 -22.52 -1.02 -5.60
N ASP A 114 -21.42 -0.95 -4.86
CA ASP A 114 -21.20 -1.79 -3.68
C ASP A 114 -20.53 -1.02 -2.53
N GLN A 115 -20.45 -1.66 -1.36
CA GLN A 115 -19.97 -1.15 -0.06
C GLN A 115 -20.72 0.07 0.51
N LEU A 116 -20.90 1.15 -0.26
CA LEU A 116 -21.50 2.41 0.17
C LEU A 116 -22.78 2.72 -0.63
N SER A 117 -23.92 2.67 0.05
CA SER A 117 -25.23 2.94 -0.56
C SER A 117 -25.54 4.43 -0.72
N ALA A 118 -24.78 5.32 -0.06
CA ALA A 118 -25.07 6.75 0.00
C ALA A 118 -25.12 7.45 -1.37
N GLY A 119 -24.43 6.92 -2.38
CA GLY A 119 -24.45 7.41 -3.76
C GLY A 119 -25.72 7.09 -4.56
N LEU A 120 -26.50 6.09 -4.15
CA LEU A 120 -27.64 5.57 -4.93
C LEU A 120 -28.75 6.60 -5.23
N PRO A 121 -29.16 7.46 -4.27
CA PRO A 121 -30.17 8.49 -4.55
C PRO A 121 -29.71 9.48 -5.63
N TRP A 122 -28.42 9.83 -5.63
CA TRP A 122 -27.83 10.78 -6.57
C TRP A 122 -27.72 10.20 -7.97
N LEU A 123 -27.29 8.93 -8.09
CA LEU A 123 -27.30 8.22 -9.37
C LEU A 123 -28.71 8.14 -9.96
N SER A 124 -29.71 7.87 -9.13
CA SER A 124 -31.12 7.83 -9.56
C SER A 124 -31.66 9.21 -9.98
N PHE A 125 -31.16 10.27 -9.36
CA PHE A 125 -31.57 11.65 -9.67
C PHE A 125 -30.93 12.17 -10.95
N PHE A 126 -29.62 12.01 -11.10
CA PHE A 126 -28.90 12.49 -12.28
C PHE A 126 -29.11 11.61 -13.52
N TYR A 127 -29.36 10.32 -13.34
CA TYR A 127 -29.53 9.34 -14.43
C TYR A 127 -30.86 8.60 -14.29
N PRO A 128 -32.01 9.28 -14.49
CA PRO A 128 -33.34 8.71 -14.22
C PRO A 128 -33.70 7.53 -15.14
N LYS A 129 -33.01 7.37 -16.27
CA LYS A 129 -33.22 6.27 -17.23
C LYS A 129 -32.33 5.05 -16.98
N THR A 130 -31.17 5.21 -16.34
CA THR A 130 -30.20 4.13 -16.11
C THR A 130 -30.55 3.38 -14.83
N ARG A 131 -30.57 2.04 -14.89
CA ARG A 131 -30.93 1.17 -13.76
C ARG A 131 -29.75 0.93 -12.84
N THR A 132 -29.99 0.76 -11.55
CA THR A 132 -28.94 0.63 -10.53
C THR A 132 -29.11 -0.64 -9.71
N LEU A 133 -28.10 -1.49 -9.74
CA LEU A 133 -27.96 -2.67 -8.89
C LEU A 133 -27.03 -2.33 -7.72
N PHE A 134 -27.46 -2.63 -6.49
CA PHE A 134 -26.62 -2.50 -5.30
C PHE A 134 -26.18 -3.89 -4.80
N TYR A 135 -24.87 -4.11 -4.71
CA TYR A 135 -24.28 -5.33 -4.16
C TYR A 135 -23.95 -5.12 -2.67
N CYS A 136 -24.75 -5.71 -1.79
CA CYS A 136 -24.57 -5.63 -0.34
C CYS A 136 -23.75 -6.84 0.16
N HIS A 137 -22.49 -6.60 0.48
CA HIS A 137 -21.60 -7.62 1.05
C HIS A 137 -21.99 -8.02 2.48
N PHE A 138 -22.29 -7.02 3.31
CA PHE A 138 -22.83 -7.14 4.67
C PHE A 138 -23.27 -5.74 5.16
N PRO A 139 -24.26 -5.61 6.06
CA PRO A 139 -24.66 -4.30 6.60
C PRO A 139 -23.51 -3.55 7.31
N ASP A 140 -23.19 -2.32 6.91
CA ASP A 140 -22.14 -1.50 7.55
C ASP A 140 -22.48 -1.23 9.02
N LEU A 141 -23.79 -1.06 9.31
CA LEU A 141 -24.35 -1.01 10.66
C LEU A 141 -23.70 -2.02 11.63
N LEU A 142 -23.51 -3.26 11.18
CA LEU A 142 -23.04 -4.37 11.99
C LEU A 142 -21.51 -4.53 12.00
N LEU A 143 -20.80 -3.88 11.07
CA LEU A 143 -19.34 -3.94 10.96
C LEU A 143 -18.62 -2.98 11.93
N ALA A 144 -19.33 -1.95 12.43
CA ALA A 144 -18.76 -0.96 13.34
C ALA A 144 -18.45 -1.54 14.74
N ARG A 145 -17.17 -1.82 15.01
CA ARG A 145 -16.66 -2.22 16.35
C ARG A 145 -16.82 -1.08 17.38
N GLY A 146 -17.09 -1.43 18.66
CA GLY A 146 -17.00 -0.47 19.79
C GLY A 146 -18.27 0.33 20.11
N ARG A 147 -19.47 -0.23 19.89
CA ARG A 147 -20.78 0.34 20.31
C ARG A 147 -21.00 0.39 21.83
N SER A 148 -19.98 0.11 22.63
CA SER A 148 -19.99 0.23 24.09
C SER A 148 -20.02 1.69 24.57
N SER A 149 -19.53 2.63 23.75
CA SER A 149 -19.58 4.07 24.04
C SER A 149 -20.84 4.71 23.45
N TRP A 150 -21.61 5.42 24.28
CA TRP A 150 -22.83 6.12 23.87
C TRP A 150 -22.58 7.19 22.79
N LEU A 151 -21.44 7.89 22.85
CA LEU A 151 -21.05 8.91 21.87
C LEU A 151 -20.88 8.34 20.46
N LYS A 152 -20.22 7.17 20.35
CA LYS A 152 -20.05 6.48 19.06
C LYS A 152 -21.38 5.97 18.52
N ARG A 153 -22.28 5.55 19.40
CA ARG A 153 -23.64 5.14 19.02
C ARG A 153 -24.43 6.33 18.47
N ALA A 154 -24.43 7.47 19.15
CA ALA A 154 -25.10 8.69 18.70
C ALA A 154 -24.55 9.20 17.35
N TYR A 155 -23.23 9.18 17.17
CA TYR A 155 -22.59 9.53 15.90
C TYR A 155 -23.01 8.65 14.72
N ARG A 156 -23.28 7.36 14.97
CA ARG A 156 -23.63 6.39 13.91
C ARG A 156 -25.10 6.43 13.48
N ILE A 157 -26.02 6.80 14.37
CA ILE A 157 -27.47 6.92 14.08
C ILE A 157 -27.77 7.57 12.71
N PRO A 158 -27.25 8.76 12.37
CA PRO A 158 -27.57 9.39 11.08
C PRO A 158 -27.09 8.56 9.88
N PHE A 159 -25.90 7.96 9.95
CA PHE A 159 -25.36 7.14 8.86
C PHE A 159 -26.08 5.80 8.72
N ASP A 160 -26.46 5.20 9.84
CA ASP A 160 -27.22 3.95 9.90
C ASP A 160 -28.61 4.13 9.27
N THR A 161 -29.28 5.25 9.55
CA THR A 161 -30.55 5.61 8.91
C THR A 161 -30.38 5.96 7.43
N LEU A 162 -29.27 6.61 7.07
CA LEU A 162 -28.93 6.94 5.70
C LEU A 162 -28.67 5.67 4.87
N GLU A 163 -28.03 4.64 5.43
CA GLU A 163 -27.72 3.38 4.75
C GLU A 163 -29.01 2.70 4.24
N GLN A 164 -29.97 2.45 5.12
CA GLN A 164 -31.25 1.85 4.75
C GLN A 164 -32.02 2.70 3.73
N TRP A 165 -32.12 4.01 4.00
CA TRP A 165 -32.87 4.92 3.14
C TRP A 165 -32.25 5.00 1.74
N SER A 166 -30.93 5.15 1.65
CA SER A 166 -30.22 5.25 0.37
C SER A 166 -30.24 3.94 -0.42
N MET A 167 -30.12 2.80 0.25
CA MET A 167 -30.21 1.47 -0.39
C MET A 167 -31.54 1.23 -1.10
N SER A 168 -32.62 1.80 -0.58
CA SER A 168 -33.95 1.68 -1.19
C SER A 168 -34.09 2.34 -2.58
N PHE A 169 -33.12 3.17 -3.01
CA PHE A 169 -33.09 3.77 -4.34
C PHE A 169 -32.49 2.85 -5.42
N ALA A 170 -31.76 1.78 -5.04
CA ALA A 170 -31.32 0.78 -6.00
C ALA A 170 -32.55 0.10 -6.64
N ASP A 171 -32.54 -0.16 -7.95
CA ASP A 171 -33.61 -0.90 -8.61
C ASP A 171 -33.65 -2.36 -8.11
N SER A 172 -32.47 -2.99 -7.99
CA SER A 172 -32.30 -4.32 -7.39
C SER A 172 -31.19 -4.32 -6.32
N VAL A 173 -31.36 -5.14 -5.29
CA VAL A 173 -30.36 -5.35 -4.24
C VAL A 173 -29.96 -6.83 -4.27
N VAL A 174 -28.65 -7.08 -4.40
CA VAL A 174 -28.10 -8.43 -4.36
C VAL A 174 -27.22 -8.60 -3.12
N VAL A 175 -27.17 -9.83 -2.61
CA VAL A 175 -26.31 -10.21 -1.48
C VAL A 175 -25.46 -11.42 -1.83
N ASN A 176 -24.34 -11.59 -1.13
CA ASN A 176 -23.39 -12.66 -1.35
C ASN A 176 -23.86 -14.04 -0.85
N SER A 177 -24.86 -14.10 0.03
CA SER A 177 -25.34 -15.35 0.61
C SER A 177 -26.76 -15.19 1.17
N GLY A 178 -27.47 -16.31 1.33
CA GLY A 178 -28.73 -16.42 2.04
C GLY A 178 -28.59 -16.07 3.52
N TYR A 179 -27.44 -16.36 4.14
CA TYR A 179 -27.13 -15.85 5.48
C TYR A 179 -27.19 -14.32 5.52
N THR A 180 -26.49 -13.65 4.61
CA THR A 180 -26.51 -12.18 4.51
C THR A 180 -27.92 -11.67 4.17
N LYS A 181 -28.68 -12.35 3.29
CA LYS A 181 -30.11 -12.04 3.03
C LYS A 181 -30.91 -12.03 4.34
N GLY A 182 -30.74 -13.05 5.17
CA GLY A 182 -31.41 -13.17 6.46
C GLY A 182 -30.99 -12.08 7.47
N VAL A 183 -29.70 -11.73 7.51
CA VAL A 183 -29.19 -10.64 8.34
C VAL A 183 -29.80 -9.31 7.90
N VAL A 184 -29.76 -9.00 6.60
CA VAL A 184 -30.36 -7.79 6.03
C VAL A 184 -31.86 -7.72 6.34
N GLY A 185 -32.60 -8.82 6.23
CA GLY A 185 -34.02 -8.87 6.57
C GLY A 185 -34.34 -8.57 8.04
N ARG A 186 -33.47 -8.99 8.96
CA ARG A 186 -33.61 -8.66 10.39
C ARG A 186 -33.26 -7.20 10.69
N VAL A 187 -32.26 -6.66 9.99
CA VAL A 187 -31.76 -5.30 10.23
C VAL A 187 -32.66 -4.25 9.57
N TRP A 188 -33.15 -4.51 8.37
CA TRP A 188 -33.95 -3.57 7.56
C TRP A 188 -35.23 -4.23 7.02
N PRO A 189 -36.21 -4.56 7.88
CA PRO A 189 -37.43 -5.26 7.47
C PRO A 189 -38.22 -4.50 6.40
N ASP A 190 -38.24 -3.17 6.46
CA ASP A 190 -38.97 -2.34 5.48
C ASP A 190 -38.31 -2.33 4.09
N LEU A 191 -36.99 -2.56 4.03
CA LEU A 191 -36.30 -2.72 2.75
C LEU A 191 -36.74 -4.02 2.08
N VAL A 192 -36.78 -5.13 2.83
CA VAL A 192 -37.17 -6.45 2.30
C VAL A 192 -38.67 -6.52 1.98
N LYS A 193 -39.53 -5.76 2.68
CA LYS A 193 -40.94 -5.61 2.30
C LYS A 193 -41.13 -4.92 0.94
N SER A 194 -40.22 -4.02 0.58
CA SER A 194 -40.33 -3.20 -0.63
C SER A 194 -39.50 -3.72 -1.81
N LYS A 195 -38.52 -4.59 -1.55
CA LYS A 195 -37.61 -5.15 -2.55
C LYS A 195 -37.32 -6.62 -2.25
N ASP A 196 -37.38 -7.46 -3.28
CA ASP A 196 -36.87 -8.82 -3.17
C ASP A 196 -35.35 -8.84 -3.38
N LEU A 197 -34.63 -9.35 -2.38
CA LEU A 197 -33.17 -9.43 -2.40
C LEU A 197 -32.73 -10.68 -3.15
N GLN A 198 -31.98 -10.53 -4.23
CA GLN A 198 -31.43 -11.67 -4.97
C GLN A 198 -30.10 -12.13 -4.37
N ILE A 199 -29.76 -13.40 -4.55
CA ILE A 199 -28.48 -13.95 -4.10
C ILE A 199 -27.58 -14.12 -5.30
N VAL A 200 -26.41 -13.48 -5.26
CA VAL A 200 -25.35 -13.63 -6.24
C VAL A 200 -24.11 -14.11 -5.49
N TYR A 201 -23.85 -15.40 -5.55
CA TYR A 201 -22.68 -15.96 -4.85
C TYR A 201 -21.36 -15.41 -5.42
N PRO A 202 -20.37 -15.12 -4.56
CA PRO A 202 -18.99 -14.93 -4.98
C PRO A 202 -18.48 -16.16 -5.72
N CYS A 203 -17.57 -15.96 -6.67
CA CYS A 203 -16.95 -17.04 -7.42
C CYS A 203 -15.52 -17.35 -6.96
N VAL A 204 -15.03 -18.50 -7.41
CA VAL A 204 -13.61 -18.88 -7.35
C VAL A 204 -13.13 -19.24 -8.74
N ASP A 205 -11.82 -19.09 -8.97
CA ASP A 205 -11.21 -19.49 -10.23
C ASP A 205 -11.24 -21.02 -10.37
N VAL A 206 -12.02 -21.49 -11.35
CA VAL A 206 -12.23 -22.92 -11.62
C VAL A 206 -11.29 -23.47 -12.70
N ARG A 207 -10.39 -22.63 -13.24
CA ARG A 207 -9.39 -23.06 -14.22
C ARG A 207 -8.43 -24.05 -13.57
N GLU A 208 -8.10 -25.10 -14.30
CA GLU A 208 -7.16 -26.11 -13.81
C GLU A 208 -5.77 -25.49 -13.74
N LYS A 209 -5.23 -25.38 -12.52
CA LYS A 209 -3.85 -24.96 -12.29
C LYS A 209 -2.94 -26.15 -12.63
N THR A 210 -2.02 -25.98 -13.57
CA THR A 210 -0.98 -26.98 -13.86
C THR A 210 0.04 -27.00 -12.71
N PHE A 211 0.04 -28.09 -11.94
CA PHE A 211 0.98 -28.34 -10.85
C PHE A 211 2.20 -29.11 -11.36
N GLU A 212 2.92 -28.56 -12.35
CA GLU A 212 4.06 -29.28 -12.96
C GLU A 212 5.31 -29.33 -12.05
N GLU A 213 5.44 -28.45 -11.05
CA GLU A 213 6.72 -28.31 -10.34
C GLU A 213 6.90 -29.12 -9.04
N LYS A 214 5.91 -29.82 -8.47
CA LYS A 214 6.06 -30.32 -7.08
C LYS A 214 5.32 -31.62 -6.73
N GLU A 215 5.37 -32.63 -7.59
CA GLU A 215 4.82 -33.95 -7.27
C GLU A 215 5.46 -34.53 -6.00
N ASP A 216 6.79 -34.41 -5.86
CA ASP A 216 7.54 -34.92 -4.71
C ASP A 216 7.15 -34.26 -3.37
N ALA A 217 6.91 -32.94 -3.35
CA ALA A 217 6.54 -32.22 -2.12
C ALA A 217 5.09 -32.52 -1.69
N VAL A 218 4.19 -32.73 -2.67
CA VAL A 218 2.81 -33.15 -2.43
C VAL A 218 2.78 -34.59 -1.91
N VAL A 219 3.60 -35.49 -2.48
CA VAL A 219 3.74 -36.88 -2.00
C VAL A 219 4.23 -36.91 -0.56
N ALA A 220 5.29 -36.17 -0.23
CA ALA A 220 5.85 -36.13 1.13
C ALA A 220 4.87 -35.68 2.23
N TRP A 221 3.86 -34.87 1.87
CA TRP A 221 2.83 -34.38 2.79
C TRP A 221 1.56 -35.25 2.80
N ARG A 222 1.22 -35.91 1.68
CA ARG A 222 0.03 -36.78 1.57
C ARG A 222 0.06 -37.98 2.51
N ASP A 223 1.24 -38.55 2.76
CA ASP A 223 1.38 -39.75 3.60
C ASP A 223 1.12 -39.49 5.10
N ARG A 224 1.00 -38.22 5.53
CA ARG A 224 0.85 -37.81 6.94
C ARG A 224 -0.59 -37.46 7.35
N GLY A 225 -1.61 -37.93 6.64
CA GLY A 225 -3.03 -37.77 7.05
C GLY A 225 -3.39 -36.33 7.46
N ILE A 226 -3.08 -35.36 6.61
CA ILE A 226 -3.12 -33.93 6.99
C ILE A 226 -4.55 -33.43 7.17
N ILE A 227 -4.82 -32.85 8.34
CA ILE A 227 -5.99 -32.00 8.59
C ILE A 227 -5.55 -30.55 8.44
N LEU A 228 -6.19 -29.79 7.56
CA LEU A 228 -5.80 -28.43 7.22
C LEU A 228 -6.86 -27.43 7.68
N SER A 229 -6.45 -26.35 8.34
CA SER A 229 -7.29 -25.17 8.58
C SER A 229 -6.60 -23.95 8.02
N ILE A 230 -7.26 -23.25 7.08
CA ILE A 230 -6.77 -21.99 6.51
C ILE A 230 -7.63 -20.83 7.00
N ASN A 231 -7.09 -20.02 7.93
CA ASN A 231 -7.78 -18.89 8.54
C ASN A 231 -6.80 -17.78 8.91
N ARG A 232 -7.24 -16.51 8.86
CA ARG A 232 -6.48 -15.44 9.54
C ARG A 232 -6.43 -15.72 11.04
N PHE A 233 -5.33 -15.36 11.68
CA PHE A 233 -5.14 -15.50 13.13
C PHE A 233 -5.95 -14.46 13.91
N GLU A 234 -7.28 -14.49 13.76
CA GLU A 234 -8.23 -13.59 14.43
C GLU A 234 -9.16 -14.41 15.33
N GLU A 235 -9.50 -13.90 16.51
CA GLU A 235 -10.26 -14.64 17.53
C GLU A 235 -11.61 -15.14 16.99
N LYS A 236 -12.32 -14.28 16.24
CA LYS A 236 -13.61 -14.58 15.60
C LYS A 236 -13.58 -15.79 14.65
N LYS A 237 -12.41 -16.22 14.17
CA LYS A 237 -12.25 -17.40 13.30
C LYS A 237 -12.25 -18.71 14.09
N ASN A 238 -12.18 -18.66 15.42
CA ASN A 238 -12.29 -19.80 16.33
C ASN A 238 -11.37 -20.99 15.98
N ILE A 239 -10.11 -20.71 15.60
CA ILE A 239 -9.13 -21.75 15.24
C ILE A 239 -8.92 -22.74 16.39
N GLY A 240 -9.12 -22.30 17.64
CA GLY A 240 -9.03 -23.15 18.82
C GLY A 240 -9.99 -24.36 18.79
N LEU A 241 -11.12 -24.26 18.08
CA LEU A 241 -12.03 -25.40 17.88
C LEU A 241 -11.36 -26.55 17.11
N ALA A 242 -10.55 -26.24 16.08
CA ALA A 242 -9.81 -27.26 15.33
C ALA A 242 -8.78 -27.97 16.23
N ILE A 243 -8.09 -27.22 17.10
CA ILE A 243 -7.13 -27.78 18.06
C ILE A 243 -7.84 -28.70 19.07
N LYS A 244 -8.96 -28.25 19.66
CA LYS A 244 -9.74 -29.05 20.62
C LYS A 244 -10.30 -30.31 19.99
N ALA A 245 -10.82 -30.22 18.77
CA ALA A 245 -11.35 -31.37 18.04
C ALA A 245 -10.24 -32.38 17.69
N TYR A 246 -9.07 -31.90 17.27
CA TYR A 246 -7.91 -32.75 17.01
C TYR A 246 -7.34 -33.39 18.29
N ALA A 247 -7.38 -32.66 19.41
CA ALA A 247 -7.06 -33.20 20.73
C ALA A 247 -8.00 -34.36 21.12
N GLY A 248 -9.28 -34.26 20.75
CA GLY A 248 -10.32 -35.26 21.01
C GLY A 248 -10.16 -36.60 20.28
N LEU A 249 -9.28 -36.70 19.27
CA LEU A 249 -8.94 -37.98 18.62
C LEU A 249 -8.16 -38.95 19.52
N GLY A 250 -7.60 -38.45 20.63
CA GLY A 250 -6.69 -39.23 21.48
C GLY A 250 -5.34 -39.50 20.82
N LYS A 251 -4.42 -40.15 21.53
CA LYS A 251 -3.05 -40.39 21.04
C LYS A 251 -3.01 -41.38 19.87
N GLN A 252 -3.80 -42.45 19.94
CA GLN A 252 -3.90 -43.46 18.88
C GLN A 252 -4.54 -42.89 17.60
N GLY A 253 -5.63 -42.12 17.74
CA GLY A 253 -6.30 -41.51 16.58
C GLY A 253 -5.48 -40.41 15.89
N ARG A 254 -4.42 -39.89 16.53
CA ARG A 254 -3.50 -38.93 15.93
C ARG A 254 -2.27 -39.56 15.28
N GLU A 255 -2.03 -40.85 15.47
CA GLU A 255 -0.84 -41.51 14.94
C GLU A 255 -0.76 -41.42 13.41
N GLY A 256 0.37 -40.95 12.89
CA GLY A 256 0.56 -40.72 11.45
C GLY A 256 -0.23 -39.54 10.86
N THR A 257 -0.86 -38.71 11.70
CA THR A 257 -1.64 -37.53 11.25
C THR A 257 -0.98 -36.22 11.68
N ARG A 258 -1.39 -35.10 11.08
CA ARG A 258 -0.96 -33.76 11.50
C ARG A 258 -2.04 -32.71 11.29
N LEU A 259 -2.23 -31.83 12.28
CA LEU A 259 -3.04 -30.63 12.13
C LEU A 259 -2.17 -29.46 11.65
N VAL A 260 -2.48 -28.90 10.48
CA VAL A 260 -1.79 -27.74 9.90
C VAL A 260 -2.70 -26.53 9.97
N LEU A 261 -2.26 -25.51 10.71
CA LEU A 261 -2.96 -24.24 10.90
C LEU A 261 -2.24 -23.15 10.10
N ALA A 262 -2.78 -22.80 8.94
CA ALA A 262 -2.20 -21.87 7.99
C ALA A 262 -3.02 -20.58 7.88
N GLY A 263 -2.36 -19.44 7.66
CA GLY A 263 -3.07 -18.26 7.17
C GLY A 263 -2.40 -16.93 7.43
N GLY A 264 -3.12 -15.86 7.11
CA GLY A 264 -2.61 -14.50 7.18
C GLY A 264 -2.22 -14.11 8.60
N TYR A 265 -0.98 -13.70 8.76
CA TYR A 265 -0.40 -13.31 10.04
C TYR A 265 0.47 -12.06 9.84
N ASP A 266 0.08 -10.98 10.49
CA ASP A 266 0.80 -9.71 10.47
C ASP A 266 1.30 -9.38 11.88
N ASN A 267 2.62 -9.30 12.05
CA ASN A 267 3.27 -8.93 13.32
C ASN A 267 2.89 -7.53 13.80
N ARG A 268 2.41 -6.66 12.91
CA ARG A 268 1.93 -5.30 13.23
C ARG A 268 0.54 -5.30 13.86
N VAL A 269 -0.21 -6.39 13.69
CA VAL A 269 -1.58 -6.54 14.21
C VAL A 269 -1.52 -7.31 15.51
N GLN A 270 -1.67 -6.61 16.64
CA GLN A 270 -1.56 -7.18 17.98
C GLN A 270 -2.51 -8.37 18.21
N GLU A 271 -3.73 -8.32 17.63
CA GLU A 271 -4.71 -9.41 17.67
C GLU A 271 -4.10 -10.73 17.14
N ASN A 272 -3.37 -10.68 16.01
CA ASN A 272 -2.74 -11.86 15.41
C ASN A 272 -1.67 -12.47 16.31
N VAL A 273 -0.82 -11.62 16.89
CA VAL A 273 0.31 -12.04 17.74
C VAL A 273 -0.19 -12.68 19.04
N VAL A 274 -1.17 -12.05 19.69
CA VAL A 274 -1.75 -12.55 20.94
C VAL A 274 -2.50 -13.86 20.69
N TYR A 275 -3.37 -13.89 19.69
CA TYR A 275 -4.17 -15.08 19.41
C TYR A 275 -3.33 -16.27 18.97
N HIS A 276 -2.26 -16.08 18.19
CA HIS A 276 -1.32 -17.17 17.87
C HIS A 276 -0.69 -17.78 19.13
N LYS A 277 -0.24 -16.94 20.08
CA LYS A 277 0.32 -17.42 21.36
C LYS A 277 -0.72 -18.18 22.18
N GLU A 278 -1.96 -17.70 22.24
CA GLU A 278 -3.06 -18.38 22.90
C GLU A 278 -3.35 -19.75 22.28
N LEU A 279 -3.30 -19.87 20.95
CA LEU A 279 -3.49 -21.14 20.25
C LEU A 279 -2.34 -22.13 20.51
N VAL A 280 -1.09 -21.66 20.58
CA VAL A 280 0.06 -22.49 20.96
C VAL A 280 -0.08 -22.99 22.40
N ALA A 281 -0.47 -22.11 23.33
CA ALA A 281 -0.72 -22.47 24.71
C ALA A 281 -1.89 -23.46 24.83
N LEU A 282 -2.97 -23.26 24.08
CA LEU A 282 -4.11 -24.17 24.03
C LEU A 282 -3.69 -25.57 23.55
N ALA A 283 -2.94 -25.67 22.45
CA ALA A 283 -2.43 -26.95 21.96
C ALA A 283 -1.54 -27.64 23.00
N SER A 284 -0.64 -26.88 23.64
CA SER A 284 0.23 -27.39 24.71
C SER A 284 -0.56 -27.89 25.93
N SER A 285 -1.65 -27.20 26.30
CA SER A 285 -2.52 -27.60 27.42
C SER A 285 -3.23 -28.95 27.19
N HIS A 286 -3.40 -29.34 25.93
CA HIS A 286 -3.92 -30.64 25.52
C HIS A 286 -2.83 -31.70 25.28
N GLY A 287 -1.57 -31.39 25.62
CA GLY A 287 -0.42 -32.29 25.45
C GLY A 287 0.01 -32.49 23.99
N LEU A 288 -0.33 -31.56 23.09
CA LEU A 288 0.05 -31.62 21.68
C LEU A 288 1.41 -30.95 21.46
N LYS A 289 2.29 -31.61 20.72
CA LYS A 289 3.57 -31.02 20.28
C LYS A 289 3.33 -30.03 19.16
N THR A 290 3.84 -28.82 19.31
CA THR A 290 3.64 -27.73 18.34
C THR A 290 4.93 -27.28 17.68
N ALA A 291 4.88 -26.88 16.41
CA ALA A 291 5.94 -26.12 15.75
C ALA A 291 5.36 -24.91 15.01
N THR A 292 6.14 -23.84 14.88
CA THR A 292 5.76 -22.65 14.12
C THR A 292 6.81 -22.36 13.06
N THR A 293 6.39 -22.23 11.79
CA THR A 293 7.29 -21.93 10.68
C THR A 293 6.71 -20.84 9.77
N LYS A 294 7.57 -20.25 8.94
CA LYS A 294 7.22 -19.14 8.02
C LYS A 294 7.45 -19.48 6.56
N THR A 295 8.16 -20.57 6.25
CA THR A 295 8.53 -20.92 4.87
C THR A 295 8.25 -22.39 4.56
N ILE A 296 8.06 -22.70 3.29
CA ILE A 296 7.83 -24.08 2.81
C ILE A 296 8.98 -25.03 3.18
N VAL A 297 10.22 -24.57 3.06
CA VAL A 297 11.42 -25.38 3.35
C VAL A 297 11.48 -25.73 4.84
N THR A 298 11.23 -24.75 5.70
CA THR A 298 11.20 -25.00 7.14
C THR A 298 10.01 -25.85 7.56
N ALA A 299 8.85 -25.71 6.89
CA ALA A 299 7.68 -26.56 7.11
C ALA A 299 7.93 -28.03 6.72
N LEU A 300 8.60 -28.28 5.59
CA LEU A 300 8.96 -29.63 5.12
C LEU A 300 9.94 -30.35 6.08
N ASN A 301 10.83 -29.59 6.73
CA ASN A 301 11.82 -30.12 7.67
C ASN A 301 11.28 -30.32 9.10
N VAL A 302 10.00 -30.06 9.36
CA VAL A 302 9.42 -30.26 10.69
C VAL A 302 9.38 -31.76 11.03
N PRO A 303 9.97 -32.17 12.18
CA PRO A 303 9.98 -33.55 12.64
C PRO A 303 8.61 -34.22 12.60
N GLY A 304 8.59 -35.54 12.36
CA GLY A 304 7.35 -36.33 12.23
C GLY A 304 6.47 -36.30 13.48
N ASP A 305 7.07 -36.17 14.65
CA ASP A 305 6.40 -36.23 15.96
C ASP A 305 5.66 -34.95 16.38
N VAL A 306 5.65 -33.91 15.53
CA VAL A 306 4.87 -32.69 15.75
C VAL A 306 3.40 -32.91 15.35
N ASP A 307 2.51 -32.75 16.33
CA ASP A 307 1.06 -32.87 16.19
C ASP A 307 0.42 -31.66 15.48
N VAL A 308 0.82 -30.44 15.86
CA VAL A 308 0.23 -29.18 15.35
C VAL A 308 1.30 -28.28 14.73
N LEU A 309 1.14 -27.94 13.46
CA LEU A 309 2.04 -27.06 12.72
C LEU A 309 1.36 -25.72 12.40
N PHE A 310 1.90 -24.64 12.93
CA PHE A 310 1.49 -23.27 12.63
C PHE A 310 2.30 -22.71 11.47
N LEU A 311 1.63 -22.32 10.38
CA LEU A 311 2.23 -21.69 9.21
C LEU A 311 1.78 -20.23 9.12
N LEU A 312 2.68 -19.32 9.49
CA LEU A 312 2.39 -17.89 9.55
C LEU A 312 2.66 -17.23 8.20
N SER A 313 1.61 -16.67 7.58
CA SER A 313 1.63 -15.99 6.29
C SER A 313 2.12 -16.87 5.13
N VAL A 314 1.17 -17.58 4.55
CA VAL A 314 1.41 -18.60 3.53
C VAL A 314 1.28 -18.01 2.12
N PRO A 315 2.31 -18.09 1.25
CA PRO A 315 2.18 -17.73 -0.17
C PRO A 315 1.13 -18.59 -0.88
N ASN A 316 0.48 -18.05 -1.92
CA ASN A 316 -0.57 -18.75 -2.67
C ASN A 316 -0.10 -20.13 -3.20
N SER A 317 1.14 -20.24 -3.67
CA SER A 317 1.70 -21.51 -4.14
C SER A 317 1.78 -22.58 -3.04
N LEU A 318 2.15 -22.20 -1.81
CA LEU A 318 2.14 -23.12 -0.66
C LEU A 318 0.70 -23.43 -0.24
N LYS A 319 -0.22 -22.46 -0.27
CA LYS A 319 -1.64 -22.70 0.00
C LYS A 319 -2.19 -23.79 -0.94
N ASP A 320 -1.90 -23.67 -2.23
CA ASP A 320 -2.37 -24.63 -3.24
C ASP A 320 -1.79 -26.04 -2.99
N ILE A 321 -0.51 -26.16 -2.61
CA ILE A 321 0.13 -27.45 -2.23
C ILE A 321 -0.53 -28.04 -0.98
N LEU A 322 -0.79 -27.22 0.04
CA LEU A 322 -1.44 -27.66 1.28
C LEU A 322 -2.84 -28.22 1.00
N LEU A 323 -3.62 -27.52 0.17
CA LEU A 323 -4.92 -27.98 -0.27
C LEU A 323 -4.78 -29.32 -1.03
N ALA A 324 -3.89 -29.42 -2.01
CA ALA A 324 -3.69 -30.66 -2.78
C ALA A 324 -3.19 -31.87 -1.94
N SER A 325 -2.64 -31.62 -0.75
CA SER A 325 -2.09 -32.62 0.16
C SER A 325 -3.00 -32.97 1.34
N ALA A 326 -4.04 -32.15 1.60
CA ALA A 326 -4.91 -32.31 2.75
C ALA A 326 -5.89 -33.49 2.58
N SER A 327 -6.14 -34.20 3.68
CA SER A 327 -7.19 -35.23 3.78
C SER A 327 -8.54 -34.63 4.13
N LEU A 328 -8.54 -33.52 4.88
CA LEU A 328 -9.74 -32.81 5.34
C LEU A 328 -9.41 -31.33 5.53
N LEU A 329 -10.23 -30.44 4.98
CA LEU A 329 -10.22 -29.03 5.36
C LEU A 329 -11.17 -28.83 6.56
N VAL A 330 -10.71 -28.16 7.61
CA VAL A 330 -11.48 -27.81 8.80
C VAL A 330 -11.67 -26.30 8.85
N TYR A 331 -12.93 -25.86 8.74
CA TYR A 331 -13.31 -24.46 8.63
C TYR A 331 -14.18 -24.03 9.81
N THR A 332 -13.51 -23.55 10.86
CA THR A 332 -14.07 -23.19 12.17
C THR A 332 -14.84 -21.85 12.30
N PRO A 333 -14.74 -20.86 11.39
CA PRO A 333 -15.41 -19.57 11.57
C PRO A 333 -16.93 -19.70 11.71
N SER A 334 -17.48 -19.09 12.77
CA SER A 334 -18.93 -19.00 12.98
C SER A 334 -19.49 -17.72 12.38
N ASN A 335 -20.72 -17.75 11.89
CA ASN A 335 -21.39 -16.58 11.30
C ASN A 335 -20.59 -15.90 10.17
N GLU A 336 -19.76 -16.67 9.47
CA GLU A 336 -19.00 -16.19 8.32
C GLU A 336 -19.96 -15.77 7.20
N HIS A 337 -19.66 -14.69 6.49
CA HIS A 337 -20.62 -14.14 5.51
C HIS A 337 -20.82 -15.08 4.31
N PHE A 338 -19.73 -15.74 3.86
CA PHE A 338 -19.78 -16.69 2.74
C PHE A 338 -18.82 -17.87 2.94
N GLY A 339 -17.52 -17.60 3.06
CA GLY A 339 -16.49 -18.62 3.25
C GLY A 339 -15.90 -19.12 1.92
N ILE A 340 -14.88 -18.43 1.41
CA ILE A 340 -14.22 -18.77 0.13
C ILE A 340 -13.32 -20.01 0.22
N VAL A 341 -12.66 -20.19 1.38
CA VAL A 341 -11.71 -21.29 1.62
C VAL A 341 -12.35 -22.67 1.47
N PRO A 342 -13.58 -22.94 1.97
CA PRO A 342 -14.33 -24.15 1.62
C PRO A 342 -14.42 -24.43 0.11
N LEU A 343 -14.64 -23.41 -0.72
CA LEU A 343 -14.70 -23.58 -2.18
C LEU A 343 -13.33 -23.93 -2.77
N GLU A 344 -12.27 -23.29 -2.28
CA GLU A 344 -10.89 -23.58 -2.70
C GLU A 344 -10.50 -25.04 -2.38
N ALA A 345 -10.88 -25.56 -1.21
CA ALA A 345 -10.67 -26.95 -0.84
C ALA A 345 -11.50 -27.92 -1.68
N MET A 346 -12.78 -27.61 -1.92
CA MET A 346 -13.62 -28.44 -2.78
C MET A 346 -13.08 -28.49 -4.21
N LEU A 347 -12.50 -27.42 -4.76
CA LEU A 347 -11.83 -27.44 -6.07
C LEU A 347 -10.60 -28.35 -6.10
N ALA A 348 -9.86 -28.41 -4.99
CA ALA A 348 -8.73 -29.32 -4.81
C ALA A 348 -9.17 -30.77 -4.49
N GLU A 349 -10.48 -31.08 -4.59
CA GLU A 349 -11.07 -32.39 -4.26
C GLU A 349 -10.87 -32.79 -2.79
N VAL A 350 -10.75 -31.81 -1.89
CA VAL A 350 -10.63 -32.03 -0.45
C VAL A 350 -12.01 -31.90 0.21
N PRO A 351 -12.47 -32.91 0.98
CA PRO A 351 -13.67 -32.79 1.79
C PRO A 351 -13.57 -31.65 2.81
N VAL A 352 -14.69 -31.02 3.13
CA VAL A 352 -14.74 -29.89 4.07
C VAL A 352 -15.54 -30.25 5.32
N LEU A 353 -14.99 -30.01 6.50
CA LEU A 353 -15.73 -29.95 7.76
C LEU A 353 -15.86 -28.48 8.16
N ALA A 354 -17.08 -27.96 8.21
CA ALA A 354 -17.32 -26.55 8.52
C ALA A 354 -18.37 -26.35 9.63
N ALA A 355 -18.36 -25.17 10.23
CA ALA A 355 -19.39 -24.74 11.16
C ALA A 355 -20.77 -24.71 10.48
N ASN A 356 -21.80 -25.22 11.15
CA ASN A 356 -23.20 -25.20 10.66
C ASN A 356 -23.88 -23.83 10.82
N THR A 357 -23.15 -22.74 10.58
CA THR A 357 -23.64 -21.36 10.71
C THR A 357 -23.07 -20.50 9.59
N GLY A 358 -23.78 -19.44 9.19
CA GLY A 358 -23.30 -18.51 8.16
C GLY A 358 -23.28 -19.12 6.75
N GLY A 359 -22.43 -18.57 5.89
CA GLY A 359 -22.23 -18.98 4.50
C GLY A 359 -21.78 -20.44 4.26
N PRO A 360 -21.07 -21.12 5.19
CA PRO A 360 -20.81 -22.55 5.07
C PRO A 360 -22.04 -23.43 4.83
N LEU A 361 -23.22 -23.04 5.34
CA LEU A 361 -24.49 -23.74 5.09
C LEU A 361 -24.90 -23.78 3.61
N GLU A 362 -24.36 -22.87 2.81
CA GLU A 362 -24.67 -22.73 1.38
C GLU A 362 -23.56 -23.30 0.51
N THR A 363 -22.30 -23.19 0.95
CA THR A 363 -21.16 -23.75 0.21
C THR A 363 -21.07 -25.27 0.36
N VAL A 364 -21.22 -25.80 1.58
CA VAL A 364 -21.06 -27.23 1.90
C VAL A 364 -22.41 -27.93 2.01
N VAL A 365 -22.56 -29.07 1.32
CA VAL A 365 -23.74 -29.94 1.45
C VAL A 365 -23.40 -31.09 2.39
N HIS A 366 -24.01 -31.09 3.57
CA HIS A 366 -23.78 -32.09 4.62
C HIS A 366 -23.92 -33.52 4.08
N GLY A 367 -22.91 -34.36 4.34
CA GLY A 367 -22.84 -35.76 3.91
C GLY A 367 -22.55 -35.97 2.42
N LYS A 368 -22.46 -34.91 1.59
CA LYS A 368 -22.22 -35.03 0.14
C LYS A 368 -20.91 -34.39 -0.31
N THR A 369 -20.66 -33.15 0.08
CA THR A 369 -19.42 -32.42 -0.26
C THR A 369 -18.54 -32.18 0.96
N GLY A 370 -19.01 -32.60 2.13
CA GLY A 370 -18.40 -32.35 3.43
C GLY A 370 -19.40 -32.52 4.56
N TRP A 371 -19.04 -32.03 5.75
CA TRP A 371 -19.85 -32.09 6.95
C TRP A 371 -20.03 -30.70 7.55
N LEU A 372 -21.21 -30.50 8.12
CA LEU A 372 -21.58 -29.31 8.87
C LEU A 372 -21.80 -29.71 10.33
N CYS A 373 -21.10 -29.06 11.25
CA CYS A 373 -21.16 -29.38 12.68
C CYS A 373 -21.33 -28.11 13.53
N SER A 374 -21.98 -28.25 14.69
CA SER A 374 -22.15 -27.14 15.64
C SER A 374 -20.78 -26.68 16.16
N PRO A 375 -20.46 -25.37 16.17
CA PRO A 375 -19.23 -24.86 16.79
C PRO A 375 -19.08 -25.20 18.27
N CYS A 376 -20.18 -25.50 18.95
CA CYS A 376 -20.19 -25.87 20.37
C CYS A 376 -19.96 -27.36 20.62
N ASP A 377 -20.08 -28.21 19.58
CA ASP A 377 -20.01 -29.66 19.69
C ASP A 377 -18.62 -30.18 19.30
N VAL A 378 -17.61 -29.92 20.14
CA VAL A 378 -16.23 -30.37 19.89
C VAL A 378 -16.16 -31.88 19.59
N GLY A 379 -16.97 -32.69 20.28
CA GLY A 379 -17.05 -34.14 20.08
C GLY A 379 -17.50 -34.51 18.67
N GLY A 380 -18.50 -33.82 18.13
CA GLY A 380 -18.94 -33.99 16.74
C GLY A 380 -17.85 -33.65 15.71
N TRP A 381 -17.05 -32.61 15.96
CA TRP A 381 -15.91 -32.29 15.08
C TRP A 381 -14.84 -33.40 15.14
N SER A 382 -14.51 -33.88 16.34
CA SER A 382 -13.59 -35.02 16.52
C SER A 382 -14.10 -36.29 15.83
N ALA A 383 -15.40 -36.57 15.91
CA ALA A 383 -16.01 -37.73 15.27
C ALA A 383 -15.89 -37.68 13.75
N VAL A 384 -16.11 -36.50 13.13
CA VAL A 384 -15.91 -36.33 11.69
C VAL A 384 -14.43 -36.43 11.30
N MET A 385 -13.52 -35.82 12.07
CA MET A 385 -12.08 -35.98 11.83
C MET A 385 -11.67 -37.45 11.86
N ASN A 386 -12.13 -38.20 12.86
CA ASN A 386 -11.87 -39.63 13.01
C ASN A 386 -12.48 -40.43 11.85
N GLN A 387 -13.72 -40.12 11.48
CA GLN A 387 -14.40 -40.76 10.36
C GLN A 387 -13.61 -40.58 9.07
N VAL A 388 -13.21 -39.35 8.74
CA VAL A 388 -12.49 -39.06 7.50
C VAL A 388 -11.13 -39.72 7.50
N LEU A 389 -10.37 -39.63 8.60
CA LEU A 389 -9.01 -40.16 8.68
C LEU A 389 -8.97 -41.70 8.66
N HIS A 390 -9.84 -42.35 9.43
CA HIS A 390 -9.71 -43.77 9.78
C HIS A 390 -10.86 -44.66 9.30
N ASN A 391 -12.07 -44.14 9.16
CA ASN A 391 -13.26 -44.94 8.82
C ASN A 391 -13.75 -44.78 7.37
N MET A 392 -13.13 -43.90 6.59
CA MET A 392 -13.42 -43.74 5.17
C MET A 392 -12.27 -44.25 4.33
N SER A 393 -12.60 -45.09 3.36
CA SER A 393 -11.66 -45.49 2.32
C SER A 393 -11.25 -44.29 1.46
N TRP A 394 -10.09 -44.39 0.83
CA TRP A 394 -9.62 -43.38 -0.13
C TRP A 394 -10.65 -43.11 -1.25
N LYS A 395 -11.36 -44.15 -1.71
CA LYS A 395 -12.40 -44.03 -2.74
C LYS A 395 -13.59 -43.19 -2.26
N GLU A 396 -14.07 -43.41 -1.05
CA GLU A 396 -15.18 -42.63 -0.47
C GLU A 396 -14.77 -41.17 -0.24
N ARG A 397 -13.57 -40.95 0.29
CA ARG A 397 -13.04 -39.60 0.50
C ARG A 397 -12.92 -38.84 -0.84
N LYS A 398 -12.41 -39.50 -1.87
CA LYS A 398 -12.31 -38.93 -3.23
C LYS A 398 -13.68 -38.68 -3.86
N ALA A 399 -14.67 -39.53 -3.61
CA ALA A 399 -16.04 -39.31 -4.09
C ALA A 399 -16.67 -38.04 -3.49
N VAL A 400 -16.48 -37.81 -2.17
CA VAL A 400 -16.92 -36.57 -1.50
C VAL A 400 -16.18 -35.35 -2.07
N GLY A 401 -14.86 -35.46 -2.26
CA GLY A 401 -14.05 -34.42 -2.89
C GLY A 401 -14.49 -34.06 -4.31
N ALA A 402 -14.74 -35.07 -5.16
CA ALA A 402 -15.22 -34.91 -6.52
C ALA A 402 -16.62 -34.28 -6.58
N ALA A 403 -17.53 -34.67 -5.67
CA ALA A 403 -18.83 -34.03 -5.53
C ALA A 403 -18.70 -32.55 -5.14
N GLY A 404 -17.75 -32.22 -4.25
CA GLY A 404 -17.38 -30.85 -3.91
C GLY A 404 -16.92 -30.06 -5.14
N LYS A 405 -15.93 -30.56 -5.88
CA LYS A 405 -15.41 -29.92 -7.09
C LYS A 405 -16.49 -29.67 -8.13
N GLN A 406 -17.36 -30.67 -8.37
CA GLN A 406 -18.47 -30.54 -9.30
C GLN A 406 -19.44 -29.43 -8.85
N ARG A 407 -19.80 -29.39 -7.56
CA ARG A 407 -20.64 -28.33 -7.00
C ARG A 407 -20.01 -26.95 -7.22
N VAL A 408 -18.71 -26.79 -6.98
CA VAL A 408 -18.03 -25.50 -7.20
C VAL A 408 -18.09 -25.07 -8.66
N LYS A 409 -17.77 -25.98 -9.59
CA LYS A 409 -17.84 -25.69 -11.03
C LYS A 409 -19.26 -25.30 -11.47
N THR A 410 -20.29 -25.93 -10.91
CA THR A 410 -21.69 -25.66 -11.27
C THR A 410 -22.26 -24.39 -10.64
N GLU A 411 -21.97 -24.12 -9.36
CA GLU A 411 -22.69 -23.10 -8.57
C GLU A 411 -21.87 -21.84 -8.25
N PHE A 412 -20.53 -21.95 -8.23
CA PHE A 412 -19.62 -20.93 -7.70
C PHE A 412 -18.48 -20.58 -8.67
N SER A 413 -18.68 -20.83 -9.97
CA SER A 413 -17.78 -20.36 -11.02
C SER A 413 -18.03 -18.89 -11.37
N ASP A 414 -17.00 -18.26 -11.92
CA ASP A 414 -17.04 -16.91 -12.51
C ASP A 414 -18.16 -16.79 -13.55
N ILE A 415 -18.32 -17.81 -14.39
CA ILE A 415 -19.39 -17.89 -15.40
C ILE A 415 -20.77 -17.82 -14.72
N LYS A 416 -20.98 -18.61 -13.65
CA LYS A 416 -22.27 -18.66 -12.96
C LYS A 416 -22.59 -17.36 -12.23
N MET A 417 -21.58 -16.73 -11.62
CA MET A 417 -21.73 -15.42 -10.99
C MET A 417 -22.13 -14.36 -12.03
N ALA A 418 -21.44 -14.32 -13.18
CA ALA A 418 -21.73 -13.39 -14.27
C ALA A 418 -23.13 -13.60 -14.87
N GLU A 419 -23.56 -14.85 -15.05
CA GLU A 419 -24.93 -15.18 -15.49
C GLU A 419 -26.00 -14.64 -14.53
N ARG A 420 -25.82 -14.84 -13.22
CA ARG A 420 -26.76 -14.34 -12.21
C ARG A 420 -26.80 -12.81 -12.19
N LEU A 421 -25.65 -12.16 -12.31
CA LEU A 421 -25.57 -10.70 -12.39
C LEU A 421 -26.25 -10.16 -13.64
N ASP A 422 -25.95 -10.69 -14.83
CA ASP A 422 -26.53 -10.26 -16.10
C ASP A 422 -28.06 -10.48 -16.14
N SER A 423 -28.53 -11.62 -15.61
CA SER A 423 -29.95 -11.90 -15.45
C SER A 423 -30.62 -10.89 -14.50
N THR A 424 -29.99 -10.60 -13.35
CA THR A 424 -30.50 -9.61 -12.41
C THR A 424 -30.55 -8.22 -13.05
N ILE A 425 -29.50 -7.80 -13.75
CA ILE A 425 -29.44 -6.51 -14.44
C ILE A 425 -30.54 -6.41 -15.50
N THR A 426 -30.78 -7.48 -16.26
CA THR A 426 -31.86 -7.54 -17.25
C THR A 426 -33.23 -7.38 -16.60
N SER A 427 -33.48 -8.07 -15.48
CA SER A 427 -34.76 -8.01 -14.77
C SER A 427 -35.10 -6.62 -14.20
N MET A 428 -34.10 -5.75 -13.96
CA MET A 428 -34.32 -4.40 -13.43
C MET A 428 -35.16 -3.51 -14.35
N ALA A 429 -35.26 -3.84 -15.64
CA ALA A 429 -36.05 -3.07 -16.60
C ALA A 429 -37.54 -3.03 -16.21
N GLU A 430 -38.06 -4.11 -15.63
CA GLU A 430 -39.47 -4.29 -15.29
C GLU A 430 -39.82 -3.80 -13.87
N VAL A 431 -38.80 -3.46 -13.06
CA VAL A 431 -38.99 -3.06 -11.67
C VAL A 431 -39.46 -1.61 -11.55
N LYS A 432 -40.47 -1.39 -10.72
CA LYS A 432 -40.95 -0.05 -10.35
C LYS A 432 -39.89 0.69 -9.53
N ARG A 433 -39.38 1.80 -10.09
CA ARG A 433 -38.35 2.61 -9.44
C ARG A 433 -38.91 3.46 -8.29
N ARG A 434 -38.09 3.69 -7.26
CA ARG A 434 -38.40 4.66 -6.19
C ARG A 434 -38.35 6.08 -6.74
N SER A 435 -39.30 6.92 -6.33
CA SER A 435 -39.33 8.33 -6.73
C SER A 435 -38.21 9.13 -6.06
N THR A 436 -37.55 10.01 -6.83
CA THR A 436 -36.54 10.95 -6.34
C THR A 436 -37.13 12.23 -5.74
N ARG A 437 -38.46 12.37 -5.68
CA ARG A 437 -39.14 13.55 -5.12
C ARG A 437 -38.66 13.91 -3.70
N GLN A 438 -38.44 12.90 -2.85
CA GLN A 438 -37.91 13.13 -1.49
C GLN A 438 -36.53 13.78 -1.50
N LEU A 439 -35.66 13.39 -2.45
CA LEU A 439 -34.35 14.00 -2.61
C LEU A 439 -34.46 15.43 -3.17
N SER A 440 -35.34 15.65 -4.15
CA SER A 440 -35.62 17.00 -4.68
C SER A 440 -36.12 17.94 -3.57
N SER A 441 -37.05 17.49 -2.74
CA SER A 441 -37.55 18.27 -1.59
C SER A 441 -36.45 18.56 -0.58
N PHE A 442 -35.57 17.59 -0.30
CA PHE A 442 -34.42 17.78 0.58
C PHE A 442 -33.45 18.84 0.04
N ILE A 443 -33.12 18.78 -1.26
CA ILE A 443 -32.25 19.77 -1.92
C ILE A 443 -32.90 21.17 -1.89
N LEU A 444 -34.19 21.27 -2.22
CA LEU A 444 -34.92 22.54 -2.18
C LEU A 444 -34.93 23.15 -0.76
N THR A 445 -35.11 22.31 0.25
CA THR A 445 -35.05 22.73 1.66
C THR A 445 -33.65 23.24 2.02
N LEU A 446 -32.60 22.54 1.59
CA LEU A 446 -31.21 22.96 1.82
C LEU A 446 -30.91 24.29 1.13
N CYS A 447 -31.38 24.48 -0.11
CA CYS A 447 -31.25 25.74 -0.84
C CYS A 447 -32.01 26.88 -0.15
N ALA A 448 -33.22 26.62 0.35
CA ALA A 448 -34.00 27.59 1.12
C ALA A 448 -33.27 28.00 2.41
N ILE A 449 -32.71 27.04 3.14
CA ILE A 449 -31.90 27.31 4.34
C ILE A 449 -30.66 28.14 3.98
N MET A 450 -29.92 27.79 2.93
CA MET A 450 -28.75 28.57 2.51
C MET A 450 -29.12 30.00 2.09
N LEU A 451 -30.26 30.19 1.44
CA LEU A 451 -30.78 31.49 1.06
C LEU A 451 -31.17 32.32 2.30
N ASP A 452 -31.84 31.71 3.28
CA ASP A 452 -32.18 32.33 4.56
C ASP A 452 -30.91 32.74 5.34
N VAL A 453 -29.89 31.87 5.39
CA VAL A 453 -28.61 32.16 6.06
C VAL A 453 -27.86 33.27 5.34
N ALA A 454 -27.80 33.24 4.00
CA ALA A 454 -27.15 34.29 3.22
C ALA A 454 -27.87 35.64 3.40
N TYR A 455 -29.21 35.64 3.42
CA TYR A 455 -30.02 36.82 3.69
C TYR A 455 -29.78 37.37 5.10
N TYR A 456 -29.76 36.49 6.12
CA TYR A 456 -29.44 36.88 7.50
C TYR A 456 -28.04 37.47 7.62
N LEU A 457 -27.02 36.84 7.03
CA LEU A 457 -25.66 37.36 7.05
C LEU A 457 -25.55 38.71 6.32
N ALA A 458 -26.29 38.89 5.22
CA ALA A 458 -26.37 40.16 4.50
C ALA A 458 -27.11 41.25 5.30
N SER A 459 -28.14 40.90 6.07
CA SER A 459 -28.87 41.85 6.92
C SER A 459 -28.09 42.27 8.17
N GLN A 460 -27.16 41.42 8.66
CA GLN A 460 -26.24 41.76 9.75
C GLN A 460 -25.03 42.59 9.29
N ALA A 461 -24.69 42.59 7.99
CA ALA A 461 -23.58 43.36 7.43
C ALA A 461 -23.96 44.83 7.19
N THR A 462 -24.10 45.60 8.28
CA THR A 462 -23.97 47.07 8.46
C THR A 462 -23.95 48.02 7.23
N VAL A 463 -24.88 47.90 6.27
CA VAL A 463 -25.12 48.90 5.20
C VAL A 463 -26.61 49.09 4.88
N MET A 464 -27.54 48.32 5.49
CA MET A 464 -28.97 48.37 5.13
C MET A 464 -29.93 48.91 6.19
N GLU A 465 -29.46 49.43 7.33
CA GLU A 465 -30.35 50.14 8.27
C GLU A 465 -30.81 51.52 7.74
N GLU A 466 -30.07 52.15 6.83
CA GLU A 466 -30.41 53.49 6.34
C GLU A 466 -31.32 53.53 5.08
N LYS A 467 -31.60 52.38 4.42
CA LYS A 467 -32.32 52.39 3.13
C LYS A 467 -33.62 51.61 3.05
N PHE A 468 -33.93 50.75 4.01
CA PHE A 468 -35.19 50.02 4.03
C PHE A 468 -35.88 50.20 5.37
N GLY A 469 -36.53 51.36 5.53
CA GLY A 469 -37.55 51.52 6.55
C GLY A 469 -38.74 50.60 6.23
N GLY A 470 -39.02 49.66 7.13
CA GLY A 470 -40.31 48.96 7.17
C GLY A 470 -40.24 47.43 7.23
N VAL A 471 -40.54 46.92 8.43
CA VAL A 471 -40.92 45.54 8.81
C VAL A 471 -39.81 44.47 8.71
N PRO A 472 -39.25 43.99 9.85
CA PRO A 472 -38.40 42.81 9.84
C PRO A 472 -39.27 41.57 9.58
N PHE A 473 -39.06 40.91 8.44
CA PHE A 473 -39.49 39.52 8.30
C PHE A 473 -38.73 38.69 9.35
N PRO A 474 -39.40 37.85 10.16
CA PRO A 474 -38.69 37.09 11.19
C PRO A 474 -37.69 36.14 10.52
N PRO A 475 -36.43 36.07 11.00
CA PRO A 475 -35.46 35.11 10.49
C PRO A 475 -36.03 33.70 10.63
N LEU A 476 -35.75 32.84 9.62
CA LEU A 476 -36.18 31.43 9.53
C LEU A 476 -37.63 31.17 9.11
N LEU A 477 -38.44 32.16 8.70
CA LEU A 477 -39.82 31.90 8.27
C LEU A 477 -39.91 30.93 7.07
N ILE A 478 -39.04 31.09 6.06
CA ILE A 478 -39.00 30.20 4.88
C ILE A 478 -38.50 28.82 5.30
N THR A 479 -37.51 28.75 6.18
CA THR A 479 -37.04 27.50 6.79
C THR A 479 -38.14 26.77 7.58
N VAL A 480 -38.93 27.47 8.40
CA VAL A 480 -40.04 26.90 9.19
C VAL A 480 -41.17 26.41 8.29
N LEU A 481 -41.53 27.18 7.25
CA LEU A 481 -42.54 26.77 6.27
C LEU A 481 -42.07 25.56 5.42
N SER A 482 -40.78 25.50 5.09
CA SER A 482 -40.18 24.36 4.37
C SER A 482 -40.11 23.10 5.25
N ILE A 483 -39.79 23.23 6.54
CA ILE A 483 -39.80 22.13 7.52
C ILE A 483 -41.25 21.65 7.79
N ALA A 484 -42.21 22.56 7.90
CA ALA A 484 -43.63 22.23 8.08
C ALA A 484 -44.21 21.47 6.87
N ALA A 485 -43.84 21.87 5.65
CA ALA A 485 -44.20 21.14 4.42
C ALA A 485 -43.55 19.74 4.36
N TRP A 486 -42.35 19.58 4.92
CA TRP A 486 -41.68 18.29 5.03
C TRP A 486 -42.38 17.34 6.02
N ALA A 487 -42.92 17.88 7.12
CA ALA A 487 -43.66 17.13 8.13
C ALA A 487 -45.07 16.71 7.68
N SER A 488 -45.74 17.51 6.83
CA SER A 488 -47.13 17.26 6.41
C SER A 488 -47.29 16.30 5.23
N ARG A 489 -46.20 15.95 4.51
CA ARG A 489 -46.21 15.16 3.26
C ARG A 489 -47.07 15.74 2.11
N ASP A 490 -47.54 16.98 2.22
CA ASP A 490 -48.39 17.64 1.22
C ASP A 490 -47.72 18.93 0.70
N PHE A 491 -47.42 18.95 -0.59
CA PHE A 491 -46.50 19.93 -1.23
C PHE A 491 -47.18 20.86 -2.25
N SER A 492 -48.51 20.83 -2.32
CA SER A 492 -49.28 21.73 -3.20
C SER A 492 -49.12 23.21 -2.83
N PHE A 493 -48.85 23.52 -1.56
CA PHE A 493 -48.78 24.91 -1.07
C PHE A 493 -47.45 25.63 -1.38
N THR A 494 -46.32 24.91 -1.42
CA THR A 494 -44.98 25.50 -1.60
C THR A 494 -44.62 25.81 -3.05
N GLN A 495 -45.20 25.12 -4.04
CA GLN A 495 -44.89 25.35 -5.45
C GLN A 495 -45.47 26.68 -5.96
N ASP A 496 -46.68 27.05 -5.53
CA ASP A 496 -47.31 28.30 -6.00
C ASP A 496 -46.72 29.56 -5.36
N PHE A 497 -46.25 29.47 -4.11
CA PHE A 497 -45.71 30.64 -3.39
C PHE A 497 -44.30 31.01 -3.84
N ILE A 498 -43.42 30.01 -4.08
CA ILE A 498 -42.02 30.25 -4.45
C ILE A 498 -41.87 30.58 -5.95
N VAL A 499 -42.72 30.01 -6.81
CA VAL A 499 -42.63 30.20 -8.28
C VAL A 499 -43.24 31.53 -8.73
N ARG A 500 -44.17 32.13 -7.97
CA ARG A 500 -44.81 33.41 -8.34
C ARG A 500 -44.30 34.65 -7.60
N GLY A 501 -43.48 34.51 -6.55
CA GLY A 501 -43.21 35.60 -5.61
C GLY A 501 -41.94 36.45 -5.81
N VAL A 502 -40.85 35.96 -6.42
CA VAL A 502 -39.53 36.66 -6.28
C VAL A 502 -38.69 36.74 -7.55
N ILE A 503 -39.06 36.05 -8.64
CA ILE A 503 -38.27 36.08 -9.88
C ILE A 503 -39.13 36.69 -10.97
N LEU A 504 -39.12 38.03 -11.11
CA LEU A 504 -39.37 38.80 -12.35
C LEU A 504 -39.67 40.28 -12.02
N SER A 505 -38.74 41.03 -11.42
CA SER A 505 -38.78 42.50 -11.44
C SER A 505 -37.51 43.15 -10.85
N HIS A 506 -36.33 42.94 -11.45
CA HIS A 506 -35.23 43.89 -11.21
C HIS A 506 -34.20 43.93 -12.36
N PRO A 507 -33.86 45.12 -12.90
CA PRO A 507 -32.97 45.25 -14.06
C PRO A 507 -31.49 45.26 -13.65
N SER A 508 -31.02 44.18 -13.04
CA SER A 508 -29.64 44.06 -12.54
C SER A 508 -28.88 42.85 -13.10
N PHE A 509 -29.30 42.31 -14.24
CA PHE A 509 -28.57 41.30 -15.02
C PHE A 509 -27.76 41.94 -16.16
N LYS A 510 -26.97 42.98 -15.85
CA LYS A 510 -25.93 43.55 -16.72
C LYS A 510 -24.65 43.88 -15.93
N LEU A 511 -24.24 42.98 -15.03
CA LEU A 511 -23.00 43.14 -14.25
C LEU A 511 -22.18 41.86 -14.15
N LEU A 512 -22.27 41.00 -15.16
CA LEU A 512 -21.45 39.78 -15.31
C LEU A 512 -20.37 39.89 -16.40
N ASP A 513 -20.16 41.07 -16.97
CA ASP A 513 -19.10 41.33 -17.95
C ASP A 513 -18.00 42.29 -17.43
N HIS A 514 -18.19 42.88 -16.25
CA HIS A 514 -17.19 43.76 -15.60
C HIS A 514 -16.22 43.01 -14.67
N TRP A 515 -16.61 41.82 -14.18
CA TRP A 515 -15.77 40.99 -13.29
C TRP A 515 -14.81 40.04 -14.03
N ARG A 516 -14.91 39.97 -15.37
CA ARG A 516 -14.00 39.16 -16.21
C ARG A 516 -12.70 39.89 -16.61
N ARG A 517 -12.54 41.17 -16.23
CA ARG A 517 -11.40 42.02 -16.62
C ARG A 517 -10.58 42.63 -15.46
N LYS A 518 -10.80 42.22 -14.22
CA LYS A 518 -9.93 42.62 -13.10
C LYS A 518 -9.20 41.42 -12.47
N GLY A 519 -7.98 41.23 -12.95
CA GLY A 519 -6.83 40.91 -12.11
C GLY A 519 -6.85 39.57 -11.38
N ILE A 520 -6.60 38.49 -12.11
CA ILE A 520 -5.74 37.45 -11.56
C ILE A 520 -4.41 38.13 -11.26
N ALA A 521 -4.11 38.37 -9.98
CA ALA A 521 -2.80 38.79 -9.55
C ALA A 521 -1.81 37.67 -9.91
N ARG A 522 -1.18 37.83 -11.07
CA ARG A 522 0.02 37.11 -11.45
C ARG A 522 1.08 37.54 -10.44
N VAL A 523 1.36 36.71 -9.44
CA VAL A 523 2.44 36.96 -8.48
C VAL A 523 3.72 37.11 -9.29
N SER A 524 4.28 38.32 -9.23
CA SER A 524 5.58 38.66 -9.78
C SER A 524 6.63 37.70 -9.22
N ARG A 525 7.15 36.79 -10.06
CA ARG A 525 8.36 36.03 -9.78
C ARG A 525 9.57 36.94 -10.02
N SER A 526 10.00 37.68 -9.02
CA SER A 526 11.42 37.99 -8.73
C SER A 526 11.52 38.95 -7.53
N LYS A 527 12.55 38.74 -6.69
CA LYS A 527 12.97 39.50 -5.48
C LYS A 527 12.61 38.94 -4.09
N GLN A 528 12.31 37.66 -3.91
CA GLN A 528 12.31 37.07 -2.56
C GLN A 528 13.74 36.66 -2.17
N LEU A 529 14.26 37.24 -1.08
CA LEU A 529 15.53 36.85 -0.45
C LEU A 529 15.26 35.68 0.50
N TYR A 530 16.00 34.57 0.36
CA TYR A 530 15.92 33.41 1.24
C TYR A 530 17.00 33.47 2.32
N LYS A 531 16.72 32.93 3.50
CA LYS A 531 17.75 32.72 4.53
C LYS A 531 18.64 31.54 4.21
N ALA A 532 18.11 30.53 3.54
CA ALA A 532 18.87 29.38 3.11
C ALA A 532 18.36 28.80 1.79
N VAL A 533 19.29 28.31 0.98
CA VAL A 533 19.04 27.45 -0.17
C VAL A 533 19.61 26.08 0.14
N VAL A 534 18.79 25.04 0.09
CA VAL A 534 19.20 23.65 0.29
C VAL A 534 19.08 22.92 -1.04
N VAL A 535 20.19 22.34 -1.53
CA VAL A 535 20.25 21.65 -2.81
C VAL A 535 20.28 20.14 -2.58
N GLY A 536 19.20 19.45 -2.94
CA GLY A 536 18.98 18.03 -2.79
C GLY A 536 17.97 17.69 -1.69
N ALA A 537 17.07 16.74 -1.96
CA ALA A 537 16.07 16.20 -1.02
C ALA A 537 16.31 14.71 -0.71
N GLY A 538 17.56 14.27 -0.78
CA GLY A 538 17.99 13.01 -0.15
C GLY A 538 18.01 13.11 1.39
N PRO A 539 18.34 12.03 2.11
CA PRO A 539 18.28 12.01 3.58
C PRO A 539 19.08 13.13 4.26
N ALA A 540 20.25 13.51 3.73
CA ALA A 540 21.01 14.64 4.26
C ALA A 540 20.31 15.99 4.05
N GLY A 541 19.69 16.22 2.89
CA GLY A 541 18.97 17.44 2.59
C GLY A 541 17.71 17.60 3.45
N ILE A 542 16.97 16.51 3.65
CA ILE A 542 15.82 16.46 4.57
C ILE A 542 16.26 16.86 5.98
N ALA A 543 17.37 16.27 6.47
CA ALA A 543 17.94 16.59 7.77
C ALA A 543 18.39 18.05 7.90
N VAL A 544 19.01 18.62 6.85
CA VAL A 544 19.41 20.03 6.80
C VAL A 544 18.18 20.93 6.95
N VAL A 545 17.12 20.70 6.18
CA VAL A 545 15.89 21.51 6.26
C VAL A 545 15.29 21.45 7.66
N GLY A 546 15.20 20.25 8.25
CA GLY A 546 14.71 20.09 9.63
C GLY A 546 15.55 20.86 10.66
N ASN A 547 16.89 20.79 10.57
CA ASN A 547 17.76 21.53 11.49
C ASN A 547 17.69 23.04 11.27
N LEU A 548 17.59 23.52 10.03
CA LEU A 548 17.46 24.95 9.74
C LEU A 548 16.15 25.53 10.30
N LEU A 549 15.04 24.79 10.18
CA LEU A 549 13.76 25.17 10.78
C LEU A 549 13.83 25.20 12.32
N GLU A 550 14.48 24.22 12.95
CA GLU A 550 14.67 24.21 14.41
C GLU A 550 15.48 25.43 14.88
N GLN A 551 16.45 25.89 14.08
CA GLN A 551 17.23 27.11 14.32
C GLN A 551 16.54 28.39 13.81
N ARG A 552 15.28 28.32 13.36
CA ARG A 552 14.49 29.45 12.81
C ARG A 552 15.19 30.21 11.67
N LYS A 553 15.94 29.50 10.82
CA LYS A 553 16.64 30.05 9.63
C LYS A 553 15.75 29.97 8.39
N GLU A 554 14.64 30.73 8.41
CA GLU A 554 13.62 30.77 7.36
C GLU A 554 13.43 32.19 6.78
N PRO A 555 13.00 32.36 5.52
CA PRO A 555 12.49 31.34 4.59
C PRO A 555 13.60 30.51 3.90
N ILE A 556 13.32 29.23 3.68
CA ILE A 556 14.20 28.23 3.05
C ILE A 556 13.71 27.94 1.63
N LEU A 557 14.59 28.07 0.64
CA LEU A 557 14.37 27.54 -0.71
C LEU A 557 14.97 26.13 -0.78
N TRP A 558 14.13 25.11 -0.86
CA TRP A 558 14.56 23.72 -0.99
C TRP A 558 14.44 23.30 -2.44
N ILE A 559 15.54 22.85 -3.05
CA ILE A 559 15.64 22.53 -4.47
C ILE A 559 16.00 21.06 -4.63
N ASP A 560 15.22 20.31 -5.41
CA ASP A 560 15.49 18.92 -5.78
C ASP A 560 14.77 18.61 -7.08
N ASP A 561 15.22 17.63 -7.85
CA ASP A 561 14.54 17.27 -9.10
C ASP A 561 13.15 16.65 -8.84
N ALA A 562 13.05 15.74 -7.86
CA ALA A 562 11.87 14.90 -7.66
C ALA A 562 11.20 15.03 -6.29
N PHE A 563 11.90 15.45 -5.23
CA PHE A 563 11.45 15.42 -3.83
C PHE A 563 10.96 14.04 -3.38
N GLN A 564 11.65 12.99 -3.80
CA GLN A 564 11.26 11.60 -3.56
C GLN A 564 12.25 10.87 -2.64
N GLY A 565 12.91 11.55 -1.69
CA GLY A 565 13.87 10.90 -0.78
C GLY A 565 15.19 10.45 -1.44
N GLY A 566 15.48 10.97 -2.63
CA GLY A 566 16.70 10.72 -3.39
C GLY A 566 16.89 9.25 -3.80
N ARG A 567 18.16 8.84 -3.91
CA ARG A 567 18.55 7.51 -4.41
C ARG A 567 18.08 6.35 -3.53
N LEU A 568 17.89 6.60 -2.23
CA LEU A 568 17.42 5.62 -1.26
C LEU A 568 16.04 5.07 -1.67
N ASN A 569 15.12 5.94 -2.07
CA ASN A 569 13.83 5.56 -2.62
C ASN A 569 13.91 5.08 -4.07
N LYS A 570 14.71 5.75 -4.91
CA LYS A 570 14.74 5.46 -6.35
C LYS A 570 15.27 4.05 -6.67
N TYR A 571 16.30 3.60 -5.94
CA TYR A 571 17.03 2.38 -6.29
C TYR A 571 17.07 1.32 -5.19
N TYR A 572 16.94 1.68 -3.92
CA TYR A 572 17.32 0.77 -2.82
C TYR A 572 16.15 0.21 -2.02
N ARG A 573 14.89 0.35 -2.43
CA ARG A 573 13.74 -0.13 -1.64
C ARG A 573 13.78 -1.65 -1.35
N GLU A 574 14.26 -2.45 -2.30
CA GLU A 574 14.38 -3.91 -2.17
C GLU A 574 15.62 -4.34 -1.35
N VAL A 575 16.50 -3.40 -1.02
CA VAL A 575 17.76 -3.69 -0.33
C VAL A 575 17.51 -3.80 1.18
N PRO A 576 17.98 -4.86 1.86
CA PRO A 576 17.95 -4.91 3.32
C PRO A 576 18.92 -3.89 3.90
N SER A 577 18.50 -3.21 4.96
CA SER A 577 19.36 -2.26 5.66
C SER A 577 20.38 -2.99 6.53
N ASN A 578 21.57 -2.39 6.65
CA ASN A 578 22.60 -2.77 7.61
C ASN A 578 22.54 -1.96 8.92
N THR A 579 21.50 -1.13 9.09
CA THR A 579 21.31 -0.23 10.22
C THR A 579 20.11 -0.71 11.06
N LYS A 580 20.29 -0.77 12.39
CA LYS A 580 19.23 -1.13 13.33
C LYS A 580 18.09 -0.11 13.28
N VAL A 581 16.84 -0.57 13.39
CA VAL A 581 15.64 0.27 13.29
C VAL A 581 15.68 1.45 14.26
N LYS A 582 16.15 1.26 15.50
CA LYS A 582 16.27 2.34 16.48
C LYS A 582 17.05 3.56 15.99
N ARG A 583 18.05 3.39 15.13
CA ARG A 583 18.82 4.51 14.59
C ARG A 583 18.01 5.33 13.58
N PHE A 584 17.05 4.72 12.88
CA PHE A 584 16.10 5.46 12.03
C PHE A 584 15.07 6.20 12.86
N MET A 585 14.62 5.62 13.98
CA MET A 585 13.79 6.34 14.95
C MET A 585 14.51 7.56 15.52
N MET A 586 15.76 7.42 15.96
CA MET A 586 16.58 8.55 16.41
C MET A 586 16.73 9.65 15.34
N TYR A 587 16.78 9.28 14.06
CA TYR A 587 16.79 10.26 12.96
C TYR A 587 15.45 11.00 12.86
N ALA A 588 14.32 10.29 12.92
CA ALA A 588 12.99 10.89 12.89
C ALA A 588 12.72 11.78 14.11
N ASP A 589 13.19 11.37 15.28
CA ASP A 589 13.08 12.13 16.53
C ASP A 589 14.18 13.20 16.68
N GLY A 590 15.02 13.33 15.65
CA GLY A 590 16.20 14.16 15.67
C GLY A 590 15.88 15.61 15.95
N VAL A 591 14.89 16.19 15.27
CA VAL A 591 14.57 17.62 15.39
C VAL A 591 13.08 17.82 15.57
N GLU A 592 12.70 18.90 16.26
CA GLU A 592 11.29 19.19 16.55
C GLU A 592 10.40 19.24 15.29
N PRO A 593 10.83 19.85 14.16
CA PRO A 593 10.04 19.84 12.93
C PRO A 593 9.71 18.43 12.41
N PHE A 594 10.58 17.44 12.62
CA PHE A 594 10.30 16.07 12.18
C PHE A 594 9.26 15.39 13.07
N LYS A 595 9.33 15.61 14.39
CA LYS A 595 8.33 15.11 15.35
C LYS A 595 6.96 15.70 15.05
N ASN A 596 6.89 17.01 14.81
CA ASN A 596 5.64 17.67 14.41
C ASN A 596 5.07 17.03 13.14
N VAL A 597 5.89 16.77 12.12
CA VAL A 597 5.43 16.07 10.91
C VAL A 597 4.93 14.65 11.25
N ALA A 598 5.63 13.90 12.11
CA ALA A 598 5.24 12.55 12.50
C ALA A 598 3.93 12.51 13.32
N GLU A 599 3.66 13.55 14.12
CA GLU A 599 2.45 13.72 14.92
C GLU A 599 1.25 14.20 14.09
N GLU A 600 1.48 15.15 13.18
CA GLU A 600 0.45 15.71 12.30
C GLU A 600 0.04 14.75 11.18
N THR A 601 0.94 13.84 10.77
CA THR A 601 0.65 12.85 9.73
C THR A 601 -0.26 11.75 10.29
N ALA A 602 -1.42 11.52 9.65
CA ALA A 602 -2.39 10.53 10.08
C ALA A 602 -1.80 9.12 10.20
N ARG A 603 -2.13 8.40 11.28
CA ARG A 603 -1.64 7.03 11.53
C ARG A 603 -2.60 5.97 10.95
N PRO A 604 -2.08 4.81 10.48
CA PRO A 604 -0.66 4.44 10.44
C PRO A 604 0.11 5.21 9.35
N ASN A 605 1.27 5.73 9.71
CA ASN A 605 2.23 6.41 8.84
C ASN A 605 3.62 5.74 8.92
N ALA A 606 4.55 6.17 8.07
CA ALA A 606 5.90 5.60 8.00
C ALA A 606 6.66 5.64 9.35
N TYR A 607 6.46 6.69 10.16
CA TYR A 607 7.03 6.75 11.50
C TYR A 607 6.44 5.68 12.43
N SER A 608 5.12 5.55 12.51
CA SER A 608 4.45 4.53 13.33
C SER A 608 4.73 3.11 12.86
N GLN A 609 4.98 2.93 11.56
CA GLN A 609 5.40 1.66 10.98
C GLN A 609 6.79 1.27 11.47
N LEU A 610 7.78 2.16 11.36
CA LEU A 610 9.13 1.94 11.91
C LEU A 610 9.11 1.75 13.43
N GLN A 611 8.23 2.46 14.14
CA GLN A 611 8.04 2.30 15.58
C GLN A 611 7.52 0.90 15.95
N GLY A 612 6.69 0.30 15.10
CA GLY A 612 6.14 -1.05 15.29
C GLY A 612 7.09 -2.19 14.92
N LEU A 613 8.25 -1.90 14.32
CA LEU A 613 9.28 -2.89 14.04
C LEU A 613 10.16 -3.15 15.28
N ASP A 614 10.86 -4.28 15.28
CA ASP A 614 11.85 -4.59 16.31
C ASP A 614 13.04 -3.62 16.24
N GLN A 615 13.24 -2.88 17.32
CA GLN A 615 14.19 -1.78 17.41
C GLN A 615 15.66 -2.24 17.40
N GLU A 616 15.93 -3.49 17.79
CA GLU A 616 17.28 -4.07 17.81
C GLU A 616 17.65 -4.80 16.50
N ASN A 617 16.67 -5.04 15.64
CA ASN A 617 16.87 -5.66 14.33
C ASN A 617 17.03 -4.62 13.21
N THR A 618 17.41 -5.09 12.01
CA THR A 618 17.41 -4.26 10.79
C THR A 618 16.06 -4.38 10.06
N CYS A 619 15.80 -3.48 9.10
CA CYS A 619 14.60 -3.50 8.27
C CYS A 619 14.96 -3.37 6.78
N HIS A 620 13.98 -3.49 5.88
CA HIS A 620 14.18 -3.11 4.48
C HIS A 620 14.32 -1.59 4.34
N ILE A 621 15.12 -1.14 3.38
CA ILE A 621 15.30 0.29 3.09
C ILE A 621 13.99 0.93 2.61
N ALA A 622 13.04 0.17 2.05
CA ALA A 622 11.70 0.65 1.71
C ALA A 622 11.03 1.44 2.87
N GLU A 623 11.09 0.89 4.08
CA GLU A 623 10.51 1.49 5.29
C GLU A 623 11.11 2.87 5.60
N VAL A 624 12.42 2.98 5.40
CA VAL A 624 13.19 4.22 5.61
C VAL A 624 12.96 5.21 4.47
N ALA A 625 12.71 4.71 3.25
CA ALA A 625 12.34 5.53 2.11
C ALA A 625 11.00 6.21 2.34
N ASP A 626 10.01 5.47 2.86
CA ASP A 626 8.70 6.01 3.19
C ASP A 626 8.78 7.05 4.31
N LEU A 627 9.64 6.84 5.31
CA LEU A 627 9.94 7.88 6.30
C LEU A 627 10.50 9.15 5.65
N CYS A 628 11.48 9.03 4.75
CA CYS A 628 12.05 10.17 4.04
C CYS A 628 11.02 10.92 3.19
N ILE A 629 10.13 10.21 2.49
CA ILE A 629 9.05 10.80 1.68
C ILE A 629 8.07 11.55 2.59
N MET A 630 7.61 10.90 3.66
CA MET A 630 6.70 11.50 4.64
C MET A 630 7.27 12.80 5.22
N LEU A 631 8.54 12.78 5.65
CA LEU A 631 9.23 13.97 6.16
C LEU A 631 9.38 15.05 5.08
N THR A 632 9.70 14.68 3.85
CA THR A 632 9.81 15.63 2.72
C THR A 632 8.49 16.34 2.42
N GLU A 633 7.38 15.60 2.45
CA GLU A 633 6.05 16.14 2.23
C GLU A 633 5.61 17.04 3.38
N GLY A 634 5.80 16.62 4.63
CA GLY A 634 5.43 17.41 5.81
C GLY A 634 6.23 18.70 5.94
N LEU A 635 7.56 18.63 5.77
CA LEU A 635 8.42 19.82 5.78
C LEU A 635 8.08 20.76 4.62
N GLY A 636 7.74 20.22 3.45
CA GLY A 636 7.31 21.03 2.30
C GLY A 636 5.98 21.77 2.50
N LYS A 637 5.17 21.40 3.51
CA LYS A 637 3.94 22.10 3.92
C LYS A 637 4.18 23.08 5.07
N SER A 638 5.35 23.02 5.72
CA SER A 638 5.70 23.89 6.84
C SER A 638 5.81 25.35 6.39
N LYS A 639 5.33 26.28 7.23
CA LYS A 639 5.53 27.71 7.00
C LYS A 639 7.03 27.99 6.92
N GLY A 640 7.46 28.73 5.89
CA GLY A 640 8.88 29.08 5.70
C GLY A 640 9.66 28.15 4.78
N VAL A 641 9.11 27.03 4.30
CA VAL A 641 9.78 26.17 3.30
C VAL A 641 9.14 26.33 1.92
N HIS A 642 9.97 26.62 0.92
CA HIS A 642 9.56 26.77 -0.47
C HIS A 642 10.25 25.71 -1.33
N LYS A 643 9.49 24.74 -1.85
CA LYS A 643 10.01 23.71 -2.75
C LYS A 643 10.11 24.24 -4.18
N HIS A 644 11.22 23.95 -4.86
CA HIS A 644 11.43 24.24 -6.27
C HIS A 644 12.00 23.02 -6.99
N SER A 645 11.34 22.55 -8.03
CA SER A 645 11.84 21.43 -8.84
C SER A 645 12.82 21.93 -9.90
N GLY A 646 14.03 21.39 -9.92
CA GLY A 646 15.06 21.77 -10.89
C GLY A 646 16.48 21.43 -10.45
N ASN A 647 17.45 21.67 -11.34
CA ASN A 647 18.87 21.45 -11.08
C ASN A 647 19.58 22.78 -10.89
N VAL A 648 20.50 22.84 -9.93
CA VAL A 648 21.32 24.03 -9.70
C VAL A 648 22.57 23.95 -10.57
N SER A 649 22.68 24.83 -11.55
CA SER A 649 23.84 24.84 -12.47
C SER A 649 24.96 25.77 -12.01
N GLY A 650 24.63 26.82 -11.25
CA GLY A 650 25.62 27.74 -10.71
C GLY A 650 25.16 28.46 -9.46
N ALA A 651 26.11 28.88 -8.63
CA ALA A 651 25.90 29.75 -7.49
C ALA A 651 27.03 30.80 -7.43
N SER A 652 26.68 32.08 -7.48
CA SER A 652 27.63 33.19 -7.41
C SER A 652 27.46 33.98 -6.13
N TRP A 653 28.55 34.27 -5.44
CA TRP A 653 28.55 35.10 -4.23
C TRP A 653 29.07 36.50 -4.51
N SER A 654 28.43 37.52 -3.94
CA SER A 654 28.97 38.89 -3.86
C SER A 654 28.80 39.51 -2.48
N GLU A 655 29.67 40.46 -2.13
CA GLU A 655 29.59 41.21 -0.87
C GLU A 655 28.26 41.98 -0.72
N LYS A 656 27.72 42.47 -1.85
CA LYS A 656 26.51 43.30 -1.87
C LYS A 656 25.21 42.49 -1.79
N ASP A 657 25.16 41.32 -2.41
CA ASP A 657 23.90 40.59 -2.66
C ASP A 657 23.85 39.18 -2.06
N GLY A 658 24.93 38.73 -1.40
CA GLY A 658 25.03 37.37 -0.87
C GLY A 658 25.13 36.34 -2.00
N TRP A 659 24.57 35.14 -1.77
CA TRP A 659 24.53 34.10 -2.79
C TRP A 659 23.39 34.32 -3.78
N SER A 660 23.67 34.19 -5.08
CA SER A 660 22.71 34.12 -6.16
C SER A 660 22.79 32.73 -6.81
N VAL A 661 21.74 31.93 -6.65
CA VAL A 661 21.66 30.54 -7.10
C VAL A 661 20.85 30.47 -8.40
N LYS A 662 21.45 29.93 -9.47
CA LYS A 662 20.82 29.72 -10.77
C LYS A 662 20.21 28.33 -10.83
N VAL A 663 18.90 28.27 -11.08
CA VAL A 663 18.16 27.01 -11.19
C VAL A 663 17.66 26.83 -12.62
N GLU A 664 17.97 25.68 -13.20
CA GLU A 664 17.48 25.24 -14.50
C GLU A 664 16.20 24.43 -14.32
N GLY A 665 15.19 24.73 -15.14
CA GLY A 665 13.91 24.02 -15.13
C GLY A 665 14.04 22.58 -15.64
N THR A 666 13.15 21.70 -15.16
CA THR A 666 12.95 20.37 -15.73
C THR A 666 12.35 20.47 -17.14
N GLU A 667 12.66 19.51 -18.04
CA GLU A 667 12.17 19.47 -19.43
C GLU A 667 10.69 19.85 -19.53
N GLY A 668 10.38 20.90 -20.31
CA GLY A 668 9.02 21.44 -20.49
C GLY A 668 8.70 22.77 -19.80
N GLN A 669 9.62 23.35 -19.01
CA GLN A 669 9.50 24.72 -18.47
C GLN A 669 10.52 25.69 -19.10
N SER A 670 10.24 27.00 -19.00
CA SER A 670 10.95 28.09 -19.68
C SER A 670 12.49 27.94 -19.67
N PRO A 671 13.18 28.13 -20.81
CA PRO A 671 14.60 27.80 -20.97
C PRO A 671 15.59 28.76 -20.29
N SER A 672 15.11 29.80 -19.58
CA SER A 672 15.98 30.79 -18.94
C SER A 672 16.18 30.47 -17.44
N PRO A 673 17.44 30.32 -16.95
CA PRO A 673 17.72 30.07 -15.54
C PRO A 673 17.12 31.16 -14.64
N VAL A 674 16.44 30.76 -13.57
CA VAL A 674 15.86 31.71 -12.60
C VAL A 674 16.86 31.95 -11.46
N PRO A 675 17.30 33.20 -11.20
CA PRO A 675 18.20 33.50 -10.09
C PRO A 675 17.43 33.69 -8.78
N PHE A 676 17.88 33.02 -7.71
CA PHE A 676 17.36 33.17 -6.35
C PHE A 676 18.45 33.68 -5.40
N LYS A 677 18.13 34.67 -4.56
CA LYS A 677 19.10 35.23 -3.59
C LYS A 677 19.02 34.53 -2.24
N SER A 678 20.16 34.32 -1.58
CA SER A 678 20.25 33.68 -0.27
C SER A 678 21.46 34.11 0.57
N ASP A 679 21.33 34.09 1.89
CA ASP A 679 22.47 34.25 2.83
C ASP A 679 23.31 32.97 2.94
N LEU A 680 22.67 31.80 2.75
CA LEU A 680 23.24 30.47 2.97
C LEU A 680 22.94 29.54 1.80
N VAL A 681 23.90 28.73 1.37
CA VAL A 681 23.76 27.65 0.39
C VAL A 681 24.30 26.35 1.00
N VAL A 682 23.48 25.31 1.03
CA VAL A 682 23.85 23.99 1.56
C VAL A 682 23.74 22.93 0.46
N LEU A 683 24.86 22.33 0.11
CA LEU A 683 24.96 21.31 -0.94
C LEU A 683 24.75 19.90 -0.34
N CYS A 684 23.63 19.27 -0.69
CA CYS A 684 23.28 17.89 -0.37
C CYS A 684 23.13 17.05 -1.65
N THR A 685 24.03 17.27 -2.61
CA THR A 685 23.94 16.80 -4.01
C THR A 685 23.96 15.28 -4.20
N GLY A 686 24.31 14.50 -3.18
CA GLY A 686 24.37 13.04 -3.24
C GLY A 686 25.55 12.51 -4.05
N SER A 687 25.56 11.20 -4.29
CA SER A 687 26.66 10.47 -4.95
C SER A 687 26.14 9.40 -5.90
N THR A 688 26.99 8.97 -6.83
CA THR A 688 26.73 7.89 -7.79
C THR A 688 27.77 6.77 -7.65
N PRO A 689 27.42 5.51 -7.94
CA PRO A 689 28.36 4.40 -7.91
C PRO A 689 29.59 4.70 -8.77
N SER A 690 30.77 4.41 -8.25
CA SER A 690 32.02 4.57 -9.00
C SER A 690 32.19 3.44 -10.00
N THR A 691 32.49 3.80 -11.24
CA THR A 691 32.96 2.88 -12.27
C THR A 691 34.35 3.34 -12.71
N GLY A 692 35.23 2.38 -12.99
CA GLY A 692 36.56 2.62 -13.54
C GLY A 692 36.71 2.00 -14.93
N PRO A 693 37.72 2.46 -15.71
CA PRO A 693 38.08 1.79 -16.95
C PRO A 693 38.57 0.37 -16.64
N LEU A 694 38.11 -0.59 -17.44
CA LEU A 694 38.56 -1.98 -17.40
C LEU A 694 39.44 -2.27 -18.63
N PRO A 695 40.38 -3.22 -18.56
CA PRO A 695 41.27 -3.54 -19.68
C PRO A 695 40.56 -4.16 -20.89
N ILE A 696 39.24 -4.40 -20.80
CA ILE A 696 38.42 -5.04 -21.82
C ILE A 696 37.15 -4.21 -22.02
N SER A 697 36.83 -3.92 -23.27
CA SER A 697 35.66 -3.11 -23.66
C SER A 697 34.42 -3.93 -24.05
N SER A 698 34.55 -5.25 -24.25
CA SER A 698 33.45 -6.12 -24.68
C SER A 698 32.43 -6.46 -23.58
N LEU A 699 32.69 -6.09 -22.33
CA LEU A 699 31.83 -6.41 -21.19
C LEU A 699 30.58 -5.53 -21.16
N GLN A 700 29.41 -6.14 -21.02
CA GLN A 700 28.17 -5.41 -20.75
C GLN A 700 28.15 -4.93 -19.29
N GLN A 701 27.99 -3.64 -19.06
CA GLN A 701 27.95 -3.09 -17.71
C GLN A 701 26.55 -3.20 -17.11
N ILE A 702 26.46 -3.87 -15.96
CA ILE A 702 25.28 -3.81 -15.09
C ILE A 702 25.60 -2.80 -13.99
N GLY A 703 24.85 -1.69 -13.96
CA GLY A 703 25.05 -0.65 -12.95
C GLY A 703 24.81 -1.19 -11.54
N LEU A 704 25.61 -0.76 -10.56
CA LEU A 704 25.50 -1.21 -9.17
C LEU A 704 24.06 -1.05 -8.62
N ASP A 705 23.39 0.05 -8.94
CA ASP A 705 22.00 0.29 -8.53
C ASP A 705 21.03 -0.74 -9.08
N GLN A 706 21.26 -1.17 -10.31
CA GLN A 706 20.41 -2.16 -10.97
C GLN A 706 20.67 -3.55 -10.39
N ALA A 707 21.95 -3.88 -10.13
CA ALA A 707 22.36 -5.14 -9.54
C ALA A 707 21.87 -5.33 -8.08
N LEU A 708 21.69 -4.24 -7.35
CA LEU A 708 21.14 -4.26 -6.00
C LEU A 708 19.61 -4.47 -5.95
N LYS A 709 18.92 -4.39 -7.09
CA LYS A 709 17.47 -4.52 -7.19
C LYS A 709 17.08 -5.86 -7.83
N PRO A 710 16.76 -6.92 -7.05
CA PRO A 710 16.48 -8.25 -7.59
C PRO A 710 15.44 -8.27 -8.71
N SER A 711 14.37 -7.47 -8.59
CA SER A 711 13.32 -7.39 -9.61
C SER A 711 13.82 -6.90 -10.96
N LEU A 712 14.77 -5.97 -10.98
CA LEU A 712 15.37 -5.42 -12.20
C LEU A 712 16.54 -6.27 -12.69
N LEU A 713 17.36 -6.79 -11.78
CA LEU A 713 18.49 -7.67 -12.14
C LEU A 713 18.00 -8.90 -12.93
N LYS A 714 16.84 -9.47 -12.55
CA LYS A 714 16.20 -10.57 -13.26
C LYS A 714 15.87 -10.25 -14.73
N THR A 715 15.65 -8.99 -15.08
CA THR A 715 15.29 -8.59 -16.46
C THR A 715 16.50 -8.18 -17.29
N LEU A 716 17.67 -8.01 -16.68
CA LEU A 716 18.88 -7.57 -17.37
C LEU A 716 19.70 -8.73 -17.93
N ILE A 717 19.51 -9.93 -17.42
CA ILE A 717 20.13 -11.16 -17.89
C ILE A 717 19.00 -12.06 -18.35
N SER A 718 19.10 -12.69 -19.52
CA SER A 718 18.03 -13.58 -19.97
C SER A 718 18.14 -14.94 -19.26
N PRO A 719 17.02 -15.62 -18.90
CA PRO A 719 17.05 -16.91 -18.20
C PRO A 719 17.88 -18.00 -18.89
N ASP A 720 17.85 -18.02 -20.22
CA ASP A 720 18.53 -19.02 -21.04
C ASP A 720 19.94 -18.60 -21.48
N GLU A 721 20.35 -17.36 -21.17
CA GLU A 721 21.65 -16.85 -21.56
C GLU A 721 22.76 -17.49 -20.71
N LYS A 722 23.79 -18.01 -21.38
CA LYS A 722 25.05 -18.42 -20.73
C LYS A 722 25.87 -17.18 -20.34
N ALA A 723 25.40 -16.47 -19.34
CA ALA A 723 26.07 -15.28 -18.83
C ALA A 723 27.07 -15.62 -17.72
N THR A 724 28.24 -14.99 -17.78
CA THR A 724 29.22 -14.99 -16.68
C THR A 724 29.38 -13.55 -16.19
N VAL A 725 28.94 -13.25 -14.98
CA VAL A 725 28.95 -11.91 -14.40
C VAL A 725 30.18 -11.72 -13.51
N ALA A 726 31.06 -10.79 -13.88
CA ALA A 726 32.13 -10.32 -13.02
C ALA A 726 31.60 -9.35 -11.95
N VAL A 727 31.83 -9.63 -10.67
CA VAL A 727 31.52 -8.70 -9.58
C VAL A 727 32.82 -8.25 -8.94
N ILE A 728 33.12 -6.96 -9.05
CA ILE A 728 34.37 -6.36 -8.58
C ILE A 728 34.13 -5.64 -7.26
N GLY A 729 34.79 -6.08 -6.20
CA GLY A 729 34.77 -5.45 -4.87
C GLY A 729 34.30 -6.39 -3.76
N ALA A 730 34.49 -5.98 -2.51
CA ALA A 730 34.11 -6.73 -1.32
C ALA A 730 33.34 -5.86 -0.29
N SER A 731 32.76 -4.75 -0.75
CA SER A 731 31.90 -3.90 0.06
C SER A 731 30.59 -4.61 0.41
N HIS A 732 29.84 -4.10 1.39
CA HIS A 732 28.52 -4.62 1.72
C HIS A 732 27.59 -4.70 0.50
N SER A 733 27.63 -3.70 -0.38
CA SER A 733 26.90 -3.70 -1.65
C SER A 733 27.39 -4.79 -2.61
N ALA A 734 28.70 -5.07 -2.67
CA ALA A 734 29.23 -6.14 -3.49
C ALA A 734 28.69 -7.51 -3.05
N ILE A 735 28.69 -7.78 -1.75
CA ILE A 735 28.20 -9.05 -1.20
C ILE A 735 26.69 -9.23 -1.42
N LEU A 736 25.92 -8.14 -1.31
CA LEU A 736 24.50 -8.15 -1.68
C LEU A 736 24.28 -8.50 -3.15
N VAL A 737 25.08 -7.95 -4.06
CA VAL A 737 25.04 -8.30 -5.49
C VAL A 737 25.38 -9.77 -5.70
N LEU A 738 26.42 -10.30 -5.04
CA LEU A 738 26.77 -11.73 -5.12
C LEU A 738 25.61 -12.61 -4.67
N ARG A 739 24.97 -12.26 -3.54
CA ARG A 739 23.80 -12.98 -3.02
C ARG A 739 22.63 -12.94 -4.00
N ASN A 740 22.36 -11.77 -4.60
CA ASN A 740 21.28 -11.61 -5.58
C ASN A 740 21.54 -12.46 -6.84
N LEU A 741 22.77 -12.44 -7.37
CA LEU A 741 23.16 -13.24 -8.54
C LEU A 741 23.14 -14.74 -8.24
N TYR A 742 23.59 -15.16 -7.05
CA TYR A 742 23.49 -16.55 -6.60
C TYR A 742 22.03 -17.01 -6.53
N ASN A 743 21.15 -16.21 -5.92
CA ASN A 743 19.72 -16.52 -5.85
C ASN A 743 19.09 -16.62 -7.26
N LEU A 744 19.54 -15.77 -8.20
CA LEU A 744 19.07 -15.81 -9.58
C LEU A 744 19.55 -17.08 -10.30
N ALA A 745 20.84 -17.41 -10.17
CA ALA A 745 21.49 -18.58 -10.79
C ALA A 745 20.92 -19.91 -10.27
N SER A 746 20.66 -19.99 -8.96
CA SER A 746 20.12 -21.19 -8.30
C SER A 746 18.62 -21.39 -8.49
N SER A 747 17.90 -20.41 -9.06
CA SER A 747 16.45 -20.48 -9.24
C SER A 747 16.03 -20.47 -10.72
N THR A 748 16.22 -19.36 -11.40
CA THR A 748 15.59 -19.09 -12.70
C THR A 748 16.59 -18.98 -13.84
N HIS A 749 17.88 -18.79 -13.54
CA HIS A 749 18.94 -18.60 -14.53
C HIS A 749 20.03 -19.66 -14.37
N SER A 750 19.67 -20.93 -14.53
CA SER A 750 20.60 -22.06 -14.29
C SER A 750 21.96 -21.99 -15.03
N PRO A 751 22.07 -21.38 -16.24
CA PRO A 751 23.36 -21.23 -16.91
C PRO A 751 24.23 -20.09 -16.37
N LEU A 752 23.69 -19.21 -15.53
CA LEU A 752 24.40 -18.04 -14.98
C LEU A 752 25.57 -18.47 -14.09
N ARG A 753 26.73 -17.85 -14.29
CA ARG A 753 27.91 -17.99 -13.44
C ARG A 753 28.40 -16.63 -12.96
N VAL A 754 29.08 -16.62 -11.81
CA VAL A 754 29.58 -15.41 -11.17
C VAL A 754 31.08 -15.55 -10.91
N LYS A 755 31.86 -14.54 -11.31
CA LYS A 755 33.27 -14.41 -10.90
C LYS A 755 33.40 -13.23 -9.94
N TRP A 756 33.80 -13.51 -8.71
CA TRP A 756 33.96 -12.49 -7.67
C TRP A 756 35.42 -12.07 -7.54
N PHE A 757 35.72 -10.81 -7.87
CA PHE A 757 37.05 -10.23 -7.76
C PHE A 757 37.20 -9.45 -6.46
N THR A 758 38.16 -9.83 -5.61
CA THR A 758 38.43 -9.16 -4.33
C THR A 758 39.92 -8.96 -4.08
N ARG A 759 40.27 -7.82 -3.47
CA ARG A 759 41.65 -7.44 -3.13
C ARG A 759 42.09 -7.93 -1.75
N HIS A 760 41.13 -8.15 -0.86
CA HIS A 760 41.37 -8.42 0.55
C HIS A 760 40.33 -9.41 1.09
N PRO A 761 40.62 -10.07 2.22
CA PRO A 761 39.62 -10.84 2.96
C PRO A 761 38.42 -9.98 3.37
N LEU A 762 37.28 -10.64 3.62
CA LEU A 762 36.08 -9.98 4.10
C LEU A 762 36.34 -9.32 5.46
N ARG A 763 35.79 -8.12 5.64
CA ARG A 763 35.94 -7.36 6.89
C ARG A 763 34.56 -7.17 7.51
N TYR A 764 34.42 -7.62 8.74
CA TYR A 764 33.17 -7.52 9.50
C TYR A 764 33.24 -6.34 10.47
N ALA A 765 32.08 -5.76 10.75
CA ALA A 765 31.97 -4.83 11.86
C ALA A 765 31.91 -5.61 13.17
N VAL A 766 32.71 -5.19 14.15
CA VAL A 766 32.85 -5.90 15.43
C VAL A 766 32.36 -5.00 16.54
N GLU A 767 31.36 -5.44 17.31
CA GLU A 767 30.92 -4.72 18.49
C GLU A 767 32.02 -4.78 19.58
N LYS A 768 32.34 -3.61 20.14
CA LYS A 768 33.28 -3.39 21.25
C LYS A 768 32.53 -2.68 22.39
N ASP A 769 33.16 -2.53 23.55
CA ASP A 769 32.56 -1.86 24.71
C ASP A 769 32.17 -0.40 24.38
N GLY A 770 30.90 -0.20 24.03
CA GLY A 770 30.31 1.11 23.71
C GLY A 770 30.55 1.65 22.30
N TRP A 771 31.27 0.93 21.42
CA TRP A 771 31.52 1.36 20.03
C TRP A 771 31.64 0.17 19.06
N ILE A 772 31.74 0.43 17.75
CA ILE A 772 31.81 -0.61 16.72
C ILE A 772 33.07 -0.39 15.89
N LEU A 773 33.96 -1.38 15.88
CA LEU A 773 35.12 -1.40 14.99
C LEU A 773 34.65 -1.61 13.55
N ARG A 774 35.14 -0.77 12.63
CA ARG A 774 34.71 -0.72 11.21
C ARG A 774 33.22 -0.47 11.06
N ASP A 775 32.69 0.50 11.81
CA ASP A 775 31.26 0.84 11.80
C ASP A 775 30.77 1.31 10.42
N ASN A 776 31.63 1.93 9.61
CA ASN A 776 31.26 2.44 8.29
C ASN A 776 31.71 1.53 7.13
N THR A 777 32.74 0.72 7.37
CA THR A 777 33.40 -0.06 6.30
C THR A 777 33.20 -1.58 6.41
N GLY A 778 32.78 -2.09 7.57
CA GLY A 778 32.58 -3.52 7.81
C GLY A 778 31.21 -4.06 7.39
N LEU A 779 31.16 -5.34 7.05
CA LEU A 779 29.92 -6.08 6.82
C LEU A 779 29.12 -6.21 8.12
N LYS A 780 27.79 -6.06 8.01
CA LYS A 780 26.83 -6.11 9.13
C LYS A 780 25.54 -6.83 8.75
N GLY A 781 24.75 -7.19 9.75
CA GLY A 781 23.39 -7.71 9.57
C GLY A 781 23.34 -9.08 8.91
N ASP A 782 22.22 -9.37 8.25
CA ASP A 782 21.94 -10.63 7.54
C ASP A 782 22.98 -10.95 6.45
N VAL A 783 23.47 -9.92 5.75
CA VAL A 783 24.50 -10.05 4.72
C VAL A 783 25.81 -10.52 5.30
N ALA A 784 26.20 -10.03 6.48
CA ALA A 784 27.42 -10.49 7.16
C ALA A 784 27.32 -11.96 7.53
N VAL A 785 26.18 -12.39 8.09
CA VAL A 785 25.94 -13.79 8.45
C VAL A 785 25.98 -14.68 7.21
N TRP A 786 25.33 -14.27 6.12
CA TRP A 786 25.36 -15.00 4.86
C TRP A 786 26.78 -15.09 4.29
N ALA A 787 27.55 -14.00 4.31
CA ALA A 787 28.91 -13.98 3.81
C ALA A 787 29.84 -14.88 4.64
N ALA A 788 29.75 -14.82 5.96
CA ALA A 788 30.56 -15.65 6.86
C ALA A 788 30.28 -17.15 6.66
N GLY A 789 29.04 -17.53 6.36
CA GLY A 789 28.67 -18.92 6.11
C GLY A 789 29.02 -19.44 4.72
N ASN A 790 29.23 -18.57 3.71
CA ASN A 790 29.29 -18.99 2.31
C ASN A 790 30.50 -18.49 1.51
N LEU A 791 31.10 -17.36 1.88
CA LEU A 791 32.12 -16.67 1.09
C LEU A 791 33.51 -16.66 1.73
N GLU A 792 33.62 -17.09 2.99
CA GLU A 792 34.91 -17.27 3.66
C GLU A 792 35.75 -18.34 2.98
N GLU A 793 37.07 -18.21 3.06
CA GLU A 793 38.01 -19.01 2.28
C GLU A 793 37.94 -20.52 2.63
N ASP A 794 37.68 -20.85 3.90
CA ASP A 794 37.46 -22.22 4.37
C ASP A 794 36.02 -22.72 4.12
N LYS A 795 35.05 -21.83 3.88
CA LYS A 795 33.64 -22.18 3.72
C LYS A 795 33.21 -22.29 2.26
N LEU A 796 33.72 -21.43 1.39
CA LEU A 796 33.29 -21.32 0.00
C LEU A 796 33.36 -22.66 -0.73
N PRO A 797 34.44 -23.47 -0.66
CA PRO A 797 34.52 -24.74 -1.38
C PRO A 797 33.43 -25.76 -1.01
N ALA A 798 32.94 -25.72 0.23
CA ALA A 798 31.89 -26.62 0.73
C ALA A 798 30.47 -26.04 0.61
N SER A 799 30.35 -24.74 0.33
CA SER A 799 29.07 -24.04 0.20
C SER A 799 28.42 -24.32 -1.15
N ASP A 800 27.09 -24.43 -1.19
CA ASP A 800 26.30 -24.47 -2.43
C ASP A 800 26.55 -23.27 -3.35
N VAL A 801 27.04 -22.15 -2.80
CA VAL A 801 27.41 -20.96 -3.58
C VAL A 801 28.53 -21.25 -4.56
N SER A 802 29.46 -22.16 -4.25
CA SER A 802 30.59 -22.52 -5.12
C SER A 802 30.17 -23.15 -6.47
N LYS A 803 28.97 -23.73 -6.54
CA LYS A 803 28.41 -24.29 -7.79
C LYS A 803 28.19 -23.24 -8.87
N TYR A 804 27.99 -21.99 -8.47
CA TYR A 804 27.64 -20.88 -9.36
C TYR A 804 28.65 -19.74 -9.31
N LEU A 805 29.43 -19.62 -8.22
CA LEU A 805 30.33 -18.51 -7.96
C LEU A 805 31.76 -19.00 -7.71
N SER A 806 32.73 -18.40 -8.41
CA SER A 806 34.16 -18.59 -8.12
C SER A 806 34.81 -17.29 -7.64
N LYS A 807 35.76 -17.40 -6.71
CA LYS A 807 36.51 -16.28 -6.14
C LYS A 807 37.83 -16.10 -6.89
N VAL A 808 38.11 -14.87 -7.29
CA VAL A 808 39.37 -14.43 -7.92
C VAL A 808 40.01 -13.42 -6.98
N SER A 809 41.05 -13.85 -6.26
CA SER A 809 41.82 -12.99 -5.36
C SER A 809 42.84 -12.16 -6.16
N THR A 810 42.96 -10.88 -5.85
CA THR A 810 43.96 -9.99 -6.48
C THR A 810 44.59 -9.03 -5.45
N SER A 811 45.53 -8.21 -5.89
CA SER A 811 46.16 -7.13 -5.12
C SER A 811 46.15 -5.85 -5.94
N ARG A 812 46.45 -4.70 -5.33
CA ARG A 812 46.37 -3.41 -6.05
C ARG A 812 47.38 -3.35 -7.21
N GLU A 813 48.52 -4.02 -7.06
CA GLU A 813 49.62 -4.03 -8.01
C GLU A 813 49.35 -4.99 -9.18
N LYS A 814 48.72 -6.14 -8.90
CA LYS A 814 48.44 -7.19 -9.90
C LYS A 814 47.05 -7.11 -10.52
N GLU A 815 46.22 -6.15 -10.09
CA GLU A 815 44.82 -6.06 -10.51
C GLU A 815 44.64 -6.02 -12.03
N GLN A 816 45.46 -5.24 -12.73
CA GLN A 816 45.37 -5.12 -14.19
C GLN A 816 45.75 -6.42 -14.91
N GLU A 817 46.71 -7.17 -14.38
CA GLU A 817 47.13 -8.47 -14.94
C GLU A 817 46.01 -9.50 -14.73
N VAL A 818 45.48 -9.61 -13.52
CA VAL A 818 44.38 -10.53 -13.16
C VAL A 818 43.10 -10.20 -13.94
N TYR A 819 42.80 -8.92 -14.16
CA TYR A 819 41.67 -8.50 -14.99
C TYR A 819 41.86 -8.88 -16.46
N LYS A 820 43.06 -8.71 -17.03
CA LYS A 820 43.36 -9.16 -18.40
C LYS A 820 43.24 -10.68 -18.57
N GLU A 821 43.56 -11.43 -17.53
CA GLU A 821 43.48 -12.90 -17.53
C GLU A 821 42.03 -13.40 -17.44
N HIS A 822 41.24 -12.92 -16.47
CA HIS A 822 39.95 -13.55 -16.14
C HIS A 822 38.70 -12.82 -16.65
N LEU A 823 38.77 -11.50 -16.91
CA LEU A 823 37.63 -10.77 -17.46
C LEU A 823 37.24 -11.19 -18.89
N PRO A 824 38.12 -11.70 -19.78
CA PRO A 824 37.70 -12.16 -21.11
C PRO A 824 36.66 -13.29 -21.07
N GLU A 825 36.61 -14.05 -19.98
CA GLU A 825 35.63 -15.13 -19.76
C GLU A 825 34.26 -14.62 -19.29
N CYS A 826 34.14 -13.33 -18.96
CA CYS A 826 32.93 -12.71 -18.46
C CYS A 826 32.15 -12.05 -19.61
N THR A 827 30.82 -12.12 -19.55
CA THR A 827 29.94 -11.40 -20.49
C THR A 827 29.47 -10.06 -19.91
N HIS A 828 29.33 -10.00 -18.58
CA HIS A 828 28.85 -8.82 -17.85
C HIS A 828 29.79 -8.42 -16.71
N VAL A 829 29.67 -7.18 -16.25
CA VAL A 829 30.40 -6.68 -15.09
C VAL A 829 29.58 -5.76 -14.20
N VAL A 830 29.72 -5.94 -12.89
CA VAL A 830 29.24 -5.04 -11.83
C VAL A 830 30.43 -4.54 -11.02
N GLN A 831 30.64 -3.23 -11.01
CA GLN A 831 31.69 -2.59 -10.20
C GLN A 831 31.09 -2.06 -8.88
N ALA A 832 31.46 -2.67 -7.76
CA ALA A 832 31.01 -2.33 -6.40
C ALA A 832 32.15 -1.74 -5.54
N VAL A 833 32.87 -0.79 -6.13
CA VAL A 833 34.15 -0.26 -5.63
C VAL A 833 34.04 1.07 -4.88
N GLY A 834 32.83 1.59 -4.66
CA GLY A 834 32.57 2.81 -3.93
C GLY A 834 31.64 3.76 -4.65
N PHE A 835 31.62 5.02 -4.20
CA PHE A 835 30.78 6.08 -4.75
C PHE A 835 31.64 7.32 -5.01
N HIS A 836 31.31 8.07 -6.07
CA HIS A 836 31.86 9.39 -6.35
C HIS A 836 30.79 10.46 -6.16
N ARG A 837 31.24 11.67 -5.82
CA ARG A 837 30.34 12.80 -5.59
C ARG A 837 29.65 13.18 -6.90
N ASN A 838 28.36 13.50 -6.82
CA ASN A 838 27.66 14.11 -7.94
C ASN A 838 28.27 15.49 -8.24
N LYS A 839 28.16 15.94 -9.49
CA LYS A 839 28.63 17.26 -9.92
C LYS A 839 28.01 18.36 -9.05
N ILE A 840 28.83 19.28 -8.57
CA ILE A 840 28.37 20.47 -7.86
C ILE A 840 28.12 21.62 -8.84
N PRO A 841 27.27 22.59 -8.49
CA PRO A 841 27.11 23.81 -9.28
C PRO A 841 28.46 24.53 -9.48
N VAL A 842 28.58 25.26 -10.59
CA VAL A 842 29.71 26.18 -10.79
C VAL A 842 29.64 27.24 -9.70
N LEU A 843 30.72 27.39 -8.95
CA LEU A 843 30.80 28.35 -7.85
C LEU A 843 31.59 29.56 -8.31
N GLU A 844 31.06 30.75 -8.08
CA GLU A 844 31.73 32.02 -8.42
C GLU A 844 31.78 32.95 -7.21
N ARG A 845 32.84 33.75 -7.10
CA ARG A 845 32.96 34.85 -6.13
C ARG A 845 33.34 36.12 -6.90
N GLU A 846 32.51 37.16 -6.80
CA GLU A 846 32.71 38.43 -7.53
C GLU A 846 32.95 38.22 -9.05
N GLY A 847 32.23 37.26 -9.65
CA GLY A 847 32.33 36.94 -11.08
C GLY A 847 33.53 36.07 -11.50
N GLN A 848 34.35 35.59 -10.56
CA GLN A 848 35.48 34.69 -10.83
C GLN A 848 35.21 33.27 -10.33
N ASP A 849 35.73 32.26 -11.03
CA ASP A 849 35.60 30.84 -10.66
C ASP A 849 36.20 30.54 -9.27
N LEU A 850 35.38 30.02 -8.38
CA LEU A 850 35.73 29.74 -6.98
C LEU A 850 36.03 28.25 -6.80
N LYS A 851 37.31 27.90 -6.71
CA LYS A 851 37.72 26.55 -6.31
C LYS A 851 37.68 26.41 -4.79
N VAL A 852 37.07 25.32 -4.31
CA VAL A 852 36.80 25.10 -2.89
C VAL A 852 37.32 23.76 -2.39
N LYS A 853 37.73 23.73 -1.12
CA LYS A 853 38.09 22.52 -0.36
C LYS A 853 37.10 22.33 0.79
N TYR A 854 36.56 21.12 0.92
CA TYR A 854 35.58 20.78 1.96
C TYR A 854 36.25 20.47 3.30
N ASN A 855 35.70 21.02 4.38
CA ASN A 855 36.10 20.71 5.75
C ASN A 855 35.13 19.67 6.36
N HIS A 856 35.65 18.47 6.59
CA HIS A 856 34.89 17.33 7.09
C HIS A 856 34.42 17.45 8.55
N GLU A 857 34.94 18.41 9.33
CA GLU A 857 34.60 18.59 10.75
C GLU A 857 33.50 19.65 10.95
N THR A 858 33.44 20.63 10.05
CA THR A 858 32.53 21.79 10.15
C THR A 858 31.42 21.79 9.09
N GLY A 859 31.61 21.04 8.01
CA GLY A 859 30.74 21.05 6.84
C GLY A 859 30.91 22.29 5.96
N ALA A 860 31.86 23.18 6.27
CA ALA A 860 32.12 24.40 5.53
C ALA A 860 33.10 24.17 4.38
N PHE A 861 33.16 25.13 3.46
CA PHE A 861 34.19 25.18 2.43
C PHE A 861 35.25 26.25 2.75
N ALA A 862 36.48 26.02 2.27
CA ALA A 862 37.54 27.01 2.23
C ALA A 862 38.00 27.21 0.78
N ASP A 863 38.47 28.40 0.43
CA ASP A 863 39.13 28.67 -0.86
C ASP A 863 40.55 28.07 -0.91
N LYS A 864 41.27 28.30 -2.02
CA LYS A 864 42.62 27.75 -2.23
C LYS A 864 43.61 28.25 -1.18
N GLU A 865 43.39 29.46 -0.67
CA GLU A 865 44.21 30.12 0.35
C GLU A 865 43.83 29.66 1.78
N GLY A 866 42.82 28.78 1.91
CA GLY A 866 42.38 28.23 3.19
C GLY A 866 41.41 29.13 3.96
N LYS A 867 40.94 30.22 3.37
CA LYS A 867 39.96 31.12 3.99
C LYS A 867 38.55 30.55 3.81
N ALA A 868 37.76 30.58 4.88
CA ALA A 868 36.39 30.04 4.86
C ALA A 868 35.51 30.77 3.83
N VAL A 869 34.76 30.00 3.04
CA VAL A 869 33.76 30.51 2.09
C VAL A 869 32.46 30.78 2.86
N LYS A 870 32.18 32.06 3.07
CA LYS A 870 31.02 32.53 3.83
C LYS A 870 29.71 31.98 3.24
N GLY A 871 28.85 31.43 4.10
CA GLY A 871 27.52 30.97 3.71
C GLY A 871 27.48 29.71 2.82
N LEU A 872 28.60 29.04 2.56
CA LEU A 872 28.61 27.81 1.74
C LEU A 872 28.97 26.58 2.59
N TYR A 873 28.05 25.61 2.61
CA TYR A 873 28.19 24.39 3.39
C TYR A 873 27.75 23.16 2.60
N ALA A 874 28.13 21.96 3.05
CA ALA A 874 27.70 20.71 2.45
C ALA A 874 27.64 19.57 3.47
N VAL A 875 26.66 18.68 3.27
CA VAL A 875 26.45 17.50 4.14
C VAL A 875 25.94 16.33 3.30
N GLY A 876 26.31 15.10 3.68
CA GLY A 876 25.72 13.87 3.17
C GLY A 876 26.76 12.87 2.70
N ILE A 877 26.35 11.85 1.93
CA ILE A 877 27.28 10.82 1.45
C ILE A 877 28.42 11.39 0.56
N ALA A 878 28.15 12.45 -0.19
CA ALA A 878 29.18 13.17 -0.92
C ALA A 878 30.07 14.00 0.01
N TRP A 879 29.56 14.44 1.14
CA TRP A 879 30.21 15.36 2.08
C TRP A 879 30.14 14.79 3.50
N PRO A 880 30.77 13.62 3.74
CA PRO A 880 30.60 12.92 4.99
C PRO A 880 31.50 13.52 6.08
N GLU A 881 31.08 13.42 7.33
CA GLU A 881 31.93 13.72 8.47
C GLU A 881 33.11 12.75 8.53
N ARG A 882 34.31 13.25 8.79
CA ARG A 882 35.49 12.42 9.06
C ARG A 882 35.48 12.05 10.54
N VAL A 883 35.52 10.75 10.82
CA VAL A 883 35.56 10.21 12.19
C VAL A 883 36.82 9.38 12.36
N VAL A 884 37.40 9.41 13.57
CA VAL A 884 38.54 8.58 13.94
C VAL A 884 38.07 7.67 15.06
N ASP A 885 38.22 6.36 14.88
CA ASP A 885 37.85 5.39 15.90
C ASP A 885 38.92 5.34 17.03
N PRO A 886 38.62 4.73 18.19
CA PRO A 886 39.58 4.62 19.30
C PRO A 886 40.90 3.90 18.96
N GLU A 887 40.96 3.13 17.86
CA GLU A 887 42.17 2.47 17.38
C GLU A 887 42.95 3.34 16.37
N GLY A 888 42.52 4.59 16.13
CA GLY A 888 43.16 5.53 15.23
C GLY A 888 42.79 5.35 13.75
N ASN A 889 41.87 4.45 13.42
CA ASN A 889 41.43 4.27 12.04
C ASN A 889 40.52 5.42 11.62
N VAL A 890 40.75 5.95 10.42
CA VAL A 890 39.94 7.03 9.86
C VAL A 890 38.80 6.43 9.03
N GLU A 891 37.56 6.75 9.40
CA GLU A 891 36.36 6.41 8.64
C GLU A 891 35.57 7.68 8.26
N TYR A 892 34.62 7.53 7.33
CA TYR A 892 33.68 8.58 6.96
C TYR A 892 32.27 8.18 7.38
N ALA A 893 31.62 9.03 8.16
CA ALA A 893 30.33 8.75 8.76
C ALA A 893 29.21 8.88 7.71
N VAL A 894 28.68 7.74 7.27
CA VAL A 894 27.60 7.69 6.28
C VAL A 894 26.40 6.94 6.86
N GLY A 895 25.26 7.62 6.93
CA GLY A 895 24.00 7.08 7.43
C GLY A 895 23.08 8.16 7.98
N LEU A 896 21.77 7.91 8.00
CA LEU A 896 20.76 8.91 8.38
C LEU A 896 21.04 9.53 9.75
N TRP A 897 21.13 8.70 10.79
CA TRP A 897 21.43 9.18 12.14
C TRP A 897 22.77 9.91 12.25
N LYS A 898 23.78 9.48 11.47
CA LYS A 898 25.09 10.13 11.44
C LYS A 898 25.01 11.53 10.86
N PHE A 899 24.27 11.71 9.76
CA PHE A 899 23.99 13.03 9.19
C PHE A 899 23.27 13.93 10.20
N MET A 900 22.25 13.41 10.87
CA MET A 900 21.50 14.16 11.89
C MET A 900 22.41 14.58 13.07
N SER A 901 23.22 13.65 13.58
CA SER A 901 24.15 13.89 14.69
C SER A 901 25.19 14.96 14.33
N PHE A 902 25.73 14.90 13.11
CA PHE A 902 26.65 15.90 12.59
C PHE A 902 25.98 17.27 12.50
N LEU A 903 24.79 17.34 11.89
CA LEU A 903 24.04 18.57 11.67
C LEU A 903 23.69 19.28 12.97
N LYS A 904 23.24 18.55 13.99
CA LYS A 904 22.97 19.13 15.32
C LYS A 904 24.17 19.87 15.91
N ARG A 905 25.39 19.42 15.61
CA ARG A 905 26.62 20.01 16.12
C ARG A 905 27.09 21.22 15.30
N VAL A 906 26.87 21.20 13.98
CA VAL A 906 27.47 22.19 13.07
C VAL A 906 26.49 23.29 12.61
N VAL A 907 25.20 22.99 12.41
CA VAL A 907 24.21 23.96 11.92
C VAL A 907 24.06 25.18 12.84
N PRO A 908 24.11 25.05 14.19
CA PRO A 908 24.10 26.22 15.09
C PRO A 908 25.29 27.15 14.87
N LYS A 909 26.43 26.63 14.40
CA LYS A 909 27.66 27.39 14.13
C LYS A 909 27.71 28.01 12.74
N TRP A 910 26.79 27.64 11.84
CA TRP A 910 26.74 28.20 10.49
C TRP A 910 26.27 29.65 10.55
N SER A 911 27.16 30.59 10.25
CA SER A 911 26.84 32.03 10.29
C SER A 911 26.00 32.42 9.08
N THR A 912 24.87 33.07 9.32
CA THR A 912 24.14 33.85 8.32
C THR A 912 24.57 35.30 8.48
N ALA A 913 25.55 35.74 7.71
CA ALA A 913 25.97 37.13 7.71
C ALA A 913 26.37 37.54 6.31
#